data_AF-A0AAV5T2X0-F1
#
_entry.id   AF-A0AAV5T2X0-F1
#
_cell.length_a   1.000
_cell.length_b   1.000
_cell.length_c   1.000
_cell.angle_alpha   90.00
_cell.angle_beta   90.00
_cell.angle_gamma   90.00
#
_symmetry.space_group_name_H-M   'P 1'
#
loop_
_entity.id
_entity.type
_entity.pdbx_description
1 polymer ?
#
loop_
_entity_poly.entity_id
_entity_poly.type
_entity_poly.pdbx_seq_one_letter_code
_entity_poly.pdbx_strand_id
1 'polypeptide(L)'
;SSRLQMDRIATVSSEEELTALVDSLTESEKEKLAEQLIDQCLAANCTGFVAATASPFLESIGRDRAAFGLNKPAAGARFLGAIAVLTRLFPSIEEKKEEEEKGSIRSILLHFRHLLLWQLLLIEPAAEIKKRIEALVPVLSSLSLSTKERVRVQLELYHTWMRYFEHEKSSEALSLALSTSGLKLELTGRMGKRTRYQQKELAQLVLDLTSSSSYGSLSPEEEDCDEERDVPVIVANQDDTLLQKVTLTEEQSSGPPPPLTSLHLALLLAAAAHERQNEHNEELRLEKCDAYLEQILIRRRCWSVQTAALALRAQLECNSKRRVERACQQMEHLVHLQMAVEPCISSPLLLVSRSHLSLAAGLAPVWRMRENHARILISLGCVPEALLIFESLEEWDRVVECFKRLGQLEKAEGLLRRLLEERGEDTDILCSLGDITNRREYYDRAIESSSDRCARAHRALGMLFLNERKYGEAYDHFKRSLELQPIQLGAWFNVGHCAWKQERFQEAVSAYHRCTSLEPEHFEAWNNLAAAYIRMGQKERAARILFEALKYNYEHANVWENYFLLCVDTQNQRGALLALDRLADLKKKMEDDEALEALCVQITIIENDIIRRETREAACKTFGHLAACQQLSGRQWRAYAILRAPTSSGEGDADKYTTLMEKATAAFSGVQNWHCESPSSLRVLESSLTLARHRIECGEKTGTESAINQARVRVRMSLRQIVTMLEKATDEGLQLEEEVQKGLEEAKELLATVV
;
A
#
# COMPACT_ATOMS: atom_id res chain seq x y z
N SER A 1 5.87 42.83 34.84
CA SER A 1 4.61 42.28 35.38
C SER A 1 4.43 40.81 35.02
N SER A 2 4.62 40.39 33.76
CA SER A 2 4.30 39.01 33.34
C SER A 2 5.16 37.90 33.98
N ARG A 3 6.48 38.11 34.19
CA ARG A 3 7.32 37.15 34.93
C ARG A 3 6.85 36.93 36.38
N LEU A 4 6.44 38.00 37.06
CA LEU A 4 5.87 37.94 38.41
C LEU A 4 4.54 37.17 38.46
N GLN A 5 3.76 37.16 37.38
CA GLN A 5 2.50 36.39 37.28
C GLN A 5 2.77 34.90 37.07
N MET A 6 3.75 34.56 36.23
CA MET A 6 4.21 33.17 36.05
C MET A 6 4.77 32.59 37.35
N ASP A 7 5.56 33.36 38.11
CA ASP A 7 6.08 32.94 39.41
C ASP A 7 4.94 32.69 40.42
N ARG A 8 3.87 33.48 40.39
CA ARG A 8 2.68 33.28 41.23
C ARG A 8 1.87 32.04 40.83
N ILE A 9 1.76 31.75 39.53
CA ILE A 9 1.10 30.54 39.03
C ILE A 9 1.88 29.30 39.44
N ALA A 10 3.22 29.36 39.40
CA ALA A 10 4.08 28.27 39.84
C ALA A 10 3.92 27.94 41.35
N THR A 11 3.43 28.87 42.16
CA THR A 11 3.18 28.65 43.61
C THR A 11 1.76 28.20 43.96
N VAL A 12 0.86 28.08 42.98
CA VAL A 12 -0.55 27.71 43.25
C VAL A 12 -0.65 26.28 43.76
N SER A 13 -1.38 26.12 44.86
CA SER A 13 -1.54 24.86 45.59
C SER A 13 -3.00 24.38 45.70
N SER A 14 -3.98 25.25 45.38
CA SER A 14 -5.41 24.92 45.36
C SER A 14 -6.14 25.48 44.14
N GLU A 15 -7.29 24.91 43.79
CA GLU A 15 -8.12 25.43 42.69
C GLU A 15 -8.73 26.81 43.01
N GLU A 16 -9.05 27.07 44.27
CA GLU A 16 -9.59 28.35 44.74
C GLU A 16 -8.57 29.49 44.55
N GLU A 17 -7.29 29.22 44.86
CA GLU A 17 -6.18 30.14 44.60
C GLU A 17 -5.99 30.42 43.11
N LEU A 18 -6.16 29.40 42.26
CA LEU A 18 -6.09 29.55 40.80
C LEU A 18 -7.20 30.49 40.31
N THR A 19 -8.44 30.27 40.75
CA THR A 19 -9.59 31.10 40.35
C THR A 19 -9.44 32.53 40.83
N ALA A 20 -9.07 32.74 42.10
CA ALA A 20 -8.85 34.06 42.65
C ALA A 20 -7.71 34.82 41.92
N LEU A 21 -6.66 34.10 41.52
CA LEU A 21 -5.56 34.68 40.75
C LEU A 21 -6.01 35.09 39.35
N VAL A 22 -6.75 34.24 38.63
CA VAL A 22 -7.26 34.55 37.28
C VAL A 22 -8.27 35.70 37.30
N ASP A 23 -9.16 35.73 38.29
CA ASP A 23 -10.19 36.78 38.43
C ASP A 23 -9.58 38.14 38.81
N SER A 24 -8.41 38.16 39.44
CA SER A 24 -7.69 39.39 39.80
C SER A 24 -6.98 40.08 38.62
N LEU A 25 -6.88 39.42 37.46
CA LEU A 25 -6.14 39.92 36.30
C LEU A 25 -6.99 40.82 35.39
N THR A 26 -6.38 41.88 34.86
CA THR A 26 -7.00 42.68 33.79
C THR A 26 -7.00 41.94 32.45
N GLU A 27 -7.90 42.28 31.52
CA GLU A 27 -7.97 41.64 30.20
C GLU A 27 -6.63 41.69 29.42
N SER A 28 -5.89 42.80 29.49
CA SER A 28 -4.57 42.90 28.86
C SER A 28 -3.51 41.99 29.51
N GLU A 29 -3.63 41.74 30.82
CA GLU A 29 -2.76 40.81 31.53
C GLU A 29 -3.13 39.36 31.22
N LYS A 30 -4.44 39.05 31.11
CA LYS A 30 -4.92 37.73 30.66
C LYS A 30 -4.42 37.39 29.25
N GLU A 31 -4.48 38.33 28.30
CA GLU A 31 -3.96 38.14 26.94
C GLU A 31 -2.45 37.85 26.93
N LYS A 32 -1.66 38.65 27.66
CA LYS A 32 -0.20 38.47 27.74
C LYS A 32 0.18 37.17 28.44
N LEU A 33 -0.56 36.79 29.47
CA LEU A 33 -0.36 35.52 30.17
C LEU A 33 -0.69 34.34 29.26
N ALA A 34 -1.82 34.40 28.54
CA ALA A 34 -2.23 33.35 27.62
C ALA A 34 -1.20 33.13 26.50
N GLU A 35 -0.68 34.21 25.91
CA GLU A 35 0.38 34.14 24.90
C GLU A 35 1.65 33.46 25.45
N GLN A 36 2.10 33.86 26.64
CA GLN A 36 3.28 33.26 27.27
C GLN A 36 3.09 31.77 27.60
N LEU A 37 1.91 31.38 28.08
CA LEU A 37 1.60 29.98 28.37
C LEU A 37 1.55 29.13 27.11
N ILE A 38 0.95 29.65 26.02
CA ILE A 38 0.92 28.97 24.72
C ILE A 38 2.34 28.79 24.18
N ASP A 39 3.15 29.86 24.17
CA ASP A 39 4.52 29.81 23.66
C ASP A 39 5.41 28.87 24.50
N GLN A 40 5.28 28.89 25.82
CA GLN A 40 6.02 27.97 26.71
C GLN A 40 5.58 26.52 26.53
N CYS A 41 4.28 26.26 26.35
CA CYS A 41 3.78 24.91 26.13
C CYS A 41 4.23 24.38 24.75
N LEU A 42 4.20 25.21 23.71
CA LEU A 42 4.77 24.90 22.40
C LEU A 42 6.27 24.67 22.50
N ALA A 43 7.00 25.50 23.25
CA ALA A 43 8.43 25.32 23.43
C ALA A 43 8.77 24.01 24.16
N ALA A 44 8.00 23.68 25.20
CA ALA A 44 8.18 22.46 25.99
C ALA A 44 7.90 21.18 25.19
N ASN A 45 6.92 21.23 24.29
CA ASN A 45 6.47 20.07 23.53
C ASN A 45 7.01 20.01 22.09
N CYS A 46 7.55 21.09 21.52
CA CYS A 46 7.95 21.11 20.11
C CYS A 46 9.38 21.58 19.86
N THR A 47 9.99 22.40 20.73
CA THR A 47 11.31 23.03 20.46
C THR A 47 12.42 22.63 21.42
N GLY A 48 12.08 21.84 22.46
CA GLY A 48 13.01 21.27 23.42
C GLY A 48 13.30 22.07 24.67
N PHE A 49 12.42 22.99 25.06
CA PHE A 49 12.59 23.64 26.36
C PHE A 49 12.20 22.73 27.54
N VAL A 50 12.97 22.77 28.62
CA VAL A 50 12.50 22.31 29.94
C VAL A 50 11.99 23.54 30.67
N ALA A 51 10.67 23.76 30.64
CA ALA A 51 10.06 24.85 31.38
C ALA A 51 10.35 24.73 32.88
N ALA A 52 10.50 25.87 33.54
CA ALA A 52 10.47 25.94 35.00
C ALA A 52 9.22 25.19 35.45
N THR A 53 9.43 24.13 36.23
CA THR A 53 8.42 23.14 36.60
C THR A 53 7.15 23.84 37.03
N ALA A 54 6.05 23.61 36.30
CA ALA A 54 4.72 23.86 36.84
C ALA A 54 4.59 23.07 38.16
N SER A 55 3.83 23.60 39.13
CA SER A 55 3.65 22.89 40.39
C SER A 55 3.11 21.47 40.11
N PRO A 56 3.55 20.44 40.86
CA PRO A 56 3.05 19.07 40.67
C PRO A 56 1.51 19.00 40.71
N PHE A 57 0.90 19.87 41.51
CA PHE A 57 -0.54 20.10 41.57
C PHE A 57 -1.12 20.54 40.23
N LEU A 58 -0.59 21.59 39.60
CA LEU A 58 -1.07 22.07 38.30
C LEU A 58 -0.88 21.04 37.18
N GLU A 59 0.19 20.25 37.21
CA GLU A 59 0.38 19.17 36.23
C GLU A 59 -0.65 18.05 36.41
N SER A 60 -1.00 17.70 37.65
CA SER A 60 -2.04 16.69 37.92
C SER A 60 -3.42 17.16 37.43
N ILE A 61 -3.82 18.39 37.76
CA ILE A 61 -5.07 18.99 37.29
C ILE A 61 -5.06 19.15 35.77
N GLY A 62 -3.93 19.56 35.20
CA GLY A 62 -3.75 19.68 33.75
C GLY A 62 -4.00 18.36 33.06
N ARG A 63 -3.46 17.25 33.58
CA ARG A 63 -3.66 15.92 33.03
C ARG A 63 -5.12 15.46 33.13
N ASP A 64 -5.77 15.70 34.26
CA ASP A 64 -7.17 15.29 34.47
C ASP A 64 -8.15 16.13 33.64
N ARG A 65 -7.98 17.45 33.59
CA ARG A 65 -8.84 18.36 32.81
C ARG A 65 -8.60 18.29 31.32
N ALA A 66 -7.39 17.95 30.89
CA ALA A 66 -7.11 17.82 29.46
C ALA A 66 -7.72 16.54 28.87
N ALA A 67 -8.02 15.53 29.69
CA ALA A 67 -8.53 14.24 29.24
C ALA A 67 -10.04 14.26 28.93
N PHE A 68 -10.43 13.51 27.90
CA PHE A 68 -11.83 13.27 27.53
C PHE A 68 -12.12 11.77 27.60
N GLY A 69 -12.70 11.31 28.72
CA GLY A 69 -12.98 9.89 28.94
C GLY A 69 -11.71 9.03 28.89
N LEU A 70 -11.61 8.16 27.88
CA LEU A 70 -10.43 7.31 27.64
C LEU A 70 -9.29 8.03 26.90
N ASN A 71 -9.57 9.15 26.22
CA ASN A 71 -8.56 9.93 25.50
C ASN A 71 -7.80 10.82 26.49
N LYS A 72 -6.59 10.41 26.84
CA LYS A 72 -5.70 11.11 27.76
C LYS A 72 -4.58 11.82 26.99
N PRO A 73 -4.00 12.90 27.56
CA PRO A 73 -2.77 13.46 27.01
C PRO A 73 -1.66 12.40 27.04
N ALA A 74 -0.79 12.40 26.02
CA ALA A 74 0.30 11.44 25.93
C ALA A 74 1.22 11.50 27.16
N ALA A 75 1.75 10.36 27.61
CA ALA A 75 2.64 10.30 28.78
C ALA A 75 3.87 11.20 28.63
N GLY A 76 4.37 11.36 27.39
CA GLY A 76 5.49 12.24 27.06
C GLY A 76 5.15 13.73 26.89
N ALA A 77 3.88 14.14 27.04
CA ALA A 77 3.48 15.55 26.99
C ALA A 77 3.94 16.30 28.25
N ARG A 78 4.41 17.53 28.07
CA ARG A 78 4.99 18.37 29.12
C ARG A 78 4.16 19.63 29.33
N PHE A 79 4.20 20.22 30.52
CA PHE A 79 3.58 21.51 30.82
C PHE A 79 2.05 21.52 30.61
N LEU A 80 1.37 20.46 31.07
CA LEU A 80 -0.09 20.30 30.94
C LEU A 80 -0.84 21.27 31.85
N GLY A 81 -0.20 21.74 32.93
CA GLY A 81 -0.75 22.79 33.80
C GLY A 81 -1.12 24.08 33.04
N ALA A 82 -0.48 24.37 31.91
CA ALA A 82 -0.85 25.50 31.06
C ALA A 82 -2.28 25.37 30.51
N ILE A 83 -2.71 24.16 30.15
CA ILE A 83 -4.07 23.91 29.63
C ILE A 83 -5.09 24.20 30.73
N ALA A 84 -4.82 23.80 31.97
CA ALA A 84 -5.72 24.07 33.10
C ALA A 84 -5.91 25.57 33.38
N VAL A 85 -4.85 26.37 33.18
CA VAL A 85 -4.91 27.83 33.31
C VAL A 85 -5.62 28.46 32.10
N LEU A 86 -5.27 28.05 30.88
CA LEU A 86 -5.83 28.59 29.64
C LEU A 86 -7.33 28.30 29.49
N THR A 87 -7.78 27.10 29.87
CA THR A 87 -9.22 26.74 29.90
C THR A 87 -10.03 27.61 30.86
N ARG A 88 -9.39 28.13 31.92
CA ARG A 88 -10.02 29.08 32.85
C ARG A 88 -9.97 30.53 32.36
N LEU A 89 -8.90 30.91 31.66
CA LEU A 89 -8.81 32.23 31.02
C LEU A 89 -9.84 32.40 29.90
N PHE A 90 -10.17 31.32 29.21
CA PHE A 90 -11.18 31.30 28.15
C PHE A 90 -12.28 30.29 28.46
N PRO A 91 -13.25 30.63 29.33
CA PRO A 91 -14.41 29.79 29.60
C PRO A 91 -15.24 29.56 28.32
N SER A 92 -16.09 28.55 28.35
CA SER A 92 -16.85 28.10 27.17
C SER A 92 -17.73 29.22 26.60
N ILE A 93 -17.86 29.27 25.27
CA ILE A 93 -18.71 30.26 24.58
C ILE A 93 -20.17 30.18 25.08
N GLU A 94 -20.62 29.00 25.51
CA GLU A 94 -21.97 28.76 26.05
C GLU A 94 -22.21 29.38 27.43
N GLU A 95 -21.17 29.67 28.22
CA GLU A 95 -21.28 30.34 29.53
C GLU A 95 -21.38 31.86 29.41
N LYS A 96 -21.03 32.43 28.26
CA LYS A 96 -21.22 33.87 27.97
C LYS A 96 -22.62 34.10 27.40
N LYS A 97 -23.58 34.35 28.28
CA LYS A 97 -24.86 34.96 27.89
C LYS A 97 -24.60 36.30 27.18
N GLU A 98 -24.89 36.32 25.88
CA GLU A 98 -25.36 37.41 24.99
C GLU A 98 -24.88 38.89 25.13
N GLU A 99 -24.02 39.31 26.08
CA GLU A 99 -23.71 40.74 26.28
C GLU A 99 -22.23 41.17 26.12
N GLU A 100 -21.29 40.27 25.79
CA GLU A 100 -19.87 40.63 25.56
C GLU A 100 -19.28 40.06 24.25
N GLU A 101 -19.97 40.22 23.12
CA GLU A 101 -19.47 39.82 21.79
C GLU A 101 -18.38 40.75 21.19
N LYS A 102 -17.60 41.44 22.03
CA LYS A 102 -16.41 42.19 21.57
C LYS A 102 -15.18 41.85 22.40
N GLY A 103 -14.81 40.58 22.41
CA GLY A 103 -13.43 40.20 22.73
C GLY A 103 -12.47 40.88 21.74
N SER A 104 -11.33 41.36 22.24
CA SER A 104 -10.24 41.85 21.40
C SER A 104 -9.86 40.79 20.35
N ILE A 105 -9.54 41.23 19.12
CA ILE A 105 -9.11 40.33 18.00
C ILE A 105 -8.03 39.36 18.48
N ARG A 106 -7.10 39.85 19.31
CA ARG A 106 -6.02 39.07 19.90
C ARG A 106 -6.52 37.95 20.82
N SER A 107 -7.50 38.25 21.67
CA SER A 107 -8.12 37.27 22.58
C SER A 107 -8.75 36.10 21.81
N ILE A 108 -9.47 36.38 20.72
CA ILE A 108 -10.09 35.35 19.87
C ILE A 108 -9.03 34.45 19.22
N LEU A 109 -7.95 35.04 18.70
CA LEU A 109 -6.84 34.29 18.10
C LEU A 109 -6.10 33.42 19.13
N LEU A 110 -5.89 33.92 20.34
CA LEU A 110 -5.26 33.17 21.43
C LEU A 110 -6.17 32.01 21.89
N HIS A 111 -7.48 32.22 21.97
CA HIS A 111 -8.43 31.17 22.29
C HIS A 111 -8.42 30.05 21.24
N PHE A 112 -8.42 30.41 19.95
CA PHE A 112 -8.29 29.46 18.85
C PHE A 112 -7.00 28.64 18.97
N ARG A 113 -5.84 29.30 19.13
CA ARG A 113 -4.54 28.62 19.27
C ARG A 113 -4.45 27.73 20.51
N HIS A 114 -5.08 28.12 21.61
CA HIS A 114 -5.19 27.27 22.80
C HIS A 114 -5.93 25.96 22.48
N LEU A 115 -7.05 26.00 21.76
CA LEU A 115 -7.78 24.79 21.37
C LEU A 115 -6.92 23.88 20.47
N LEU A 116 -6.11 24.47 19.57
CA LEU A 116 -5.19 23.71 18.72
C LEU A 116 -4.07 23.03 19.51
N LEU A 117 -3.51 23.76 20.46
CA LEU A 117 -2.49 23.26 21.38
C LEU A 117 -3.06 22.12 22.23
N TRP A 118 -4.25 22.28 22.79
CA TRP A 118 -4.92 21.23 23.56
C TRP A 118 -5.11 19.97 22.71
N GLN A 119 -5.61 20.12 21.47
CA GLN A 119 -5.73 18.98 20.55
C GLN A 119 -4.37 18.38 20.13
N LEU A 120 -3.27 19.14 20.20
CA LEU A 120 -1.93 18.65 19.84
C LEU A 120 -1.31 17.76 20.92
N LEU A 121 -1.77 17.89 22.16
CA LEU A 121 -1.25 17.14 23.30
C LEU A 121 -2.03 15.84 23.56
N LEU A 122 -3.21 15.70 22.95
CA LEU A 122 -4.02 14.49 22.98
C LEU A 122 -3.52 13.45 21.97
N ILE A 123 -3.73 12.17 22.32
CA ILE A 123 -3.41 11.04 21.45
C ILE A 123 -4.40 10.98 20.28
N GLU A 124 -5.70 11.12 20.57
CA GLU A 124 -6.78 11.06 19.58
C GLU A 124 -7.51 12.40 19.38
N PRO A 125 -8.13 12.63 18.20
CA PRO A 125 -8.97 13.80 17.95
C PRO A 125 -10.21 13.83 18.85
N ALA A 126 -10.40 14.90 19.63
CA ALA A 126 -11.51 15.06 20.55
C ALA A 126 -12.71 15.79 19.90
N ALA A 127 -13.88 15.16 19.89
CA ALA A 127 -15.08 15.71 19.27
C ALA A 127 -15.57 17.02 19.92
N GLU A 128 -15.37 17.20 21.23
CA GLU A 128 -15.75 18.42 21.93
C GLU A 128 -14.89 19.62 21.51
N ILE A 129 -13.58 19.41 21.35
CA ILE A 129 -12.68 20.46 20.86
C ILE A 129 -13.05 20.83 19.41
N LYS A 130 -13.39 19.84 18.58
CA LYS A 130 -13.87 20.09 17.20
C LYS A 130 -15.07 21.03 17.18
N LYS A 131 -16.10 20.77 18.00
CA LYS A 131 -17.30 21.63 18.09
C LYS A 131 -16.95 23.07 18.47
N ARG A 132 -16.05 23.24 19.43
CA ARG A 132 -15.59 24.58 19.87
C ARG A 132 -14.84 25.31 18.75
N ILE A 133 -14.01 24.60 18.00
CA ILE A 133 -13.30 25.19 16.85
C ILE A 133 -14.31 25.57 15.76
N GLU A 134 -15.26 24.70 15.41
CA GLU A 134 -16.31 24.96 14.42
C GLU A 134 -17.13 26.21 14.76
N ALA A 135 -17.45 26.42 16.04
CA ALA A 135 -18.14 27.63 16.51
C ALA A 135 -17.32 28.92 16.29
N LEU A 136 -15.99 28.84 16.31
CA LEU A 136 -15.10 30.00 16.13
C LEU A 136 -14.83 30.34 14.65
N VAL A 137 -15.00 29.40 13.72
CA VAL A 137 -14.67 29.61 12.29
C VAL A 137 -15.41 30.81 11.68
N PRO A 138 -16.74 30.99 11.87
CA PRO A 138 -17.45 32.15 11.32
C PRO A 138 -16.99 33.47 11.92
N VAL A 139 -16.61 33.45 13.21
CA VAL A 139 -16.06 34.64 13.88
C VAL A 139 -14.71 34.98 13.26
N LEU A 140 -13.80 34.01 13.12
CA LEU A 140 -12.48 34.20 12.54
C LEU A 140 -12.51 34.72 11.09
N SER A 141 -13.47 34.30 10.28
CA SER A 141 -13.61 34.77 8.89
C SER A 141 -14.14 36.21 8.80
N SER A 142 -14.89 36.67 9.81
CA SER A 142 -15.41 38.05 9.88
C SER A 142 -14.39 39.09 10.36
N LEU A 143 -13.27 38.65 10.97
CA LEU A 143 -12.26 39.56 11.54
C LEU A 143 -11.44 40.29 10.47
N SER A 144 -11.18 41.58 10.69
CA SER A 144 -10.28 42.39 9.87
C SER A 144 -8.81 42.08 10.20
N LEU A 145 -8.30 40.95 9.69
CA LEU A 145 -6.92 40.48 9.90
C LEU A 145 -5.94 41.01 8.84
N SER A 146 -4.68 41.17 9.23
CA SER A 146 -3.57 41.40 8.29
C SER A 146 -3.41 40.21 7.33
N THR A 147 -2.80 40.43 6.16
CA THR A 147 -2.56 39.35 5.17
C THR A 147 -1.72 38.23 5.77
N LYS A 148 -0.66 38.58 6.51
CA LYS A 148 0.21 37.65 7.28
C LYS A 148 -0.58 36.77 8.25
N GLU A 149 -1.40 37.39 9.10
CA GLU A 149 -2.20 36.66 10.11
C GLU A 149 -3.30 35.83 9.48
N ARG A 150 -3.92 36.32 8.39
CA ARG A 150 -4.94 35.57 7.66
C ARG A 150 -4.35 34.28 7.10
N VAL A 151 -3.19 34.34 6.43
CA VAL A 151 -2.50 33.14 5.91
C VAL A 151 -2.15 32.18 7.06
N ARG A 152 -1.63 32.71 8.17
CA ARG A 152 -1.29 31.91 9.35
C ARG A 152 -2.50 31.18 9.95
N VAL A 153 -3.64 31.87 10.12
CA VAL A 153 -4.87 31.27 10.64
C VAL A 153 -5.41 30.21 9.68
N GLN A 154 -5.37 30.44 8.36
CA GLN A 154 -5.79 29.45 7.38
C GLN A 154 -4.92 28.18 7.40
N LEU A 155 -3.60 28.32 7.59
CA LEU A 155 -2.70 27.18 7.79
C LEU A 155 -3.00 26.41 9.10
N GLU A 156 -3.21 27.13 10.19
CA GLU A 156 -3.59 26.56 11.49
C GLU A 156 -4.94 25.80 11.38
N LEU A 157 -5.92 26.33 10.65
CA LEU A 157 -7.18 25.65 10.33
C LEU A 157 -6.96 24.42 9.44
N TYR A 158 -6.15 24.53 8.40
CA TYR A 158 -5.80 23.40 7.53
C TYR A 158 -5.27 22.20 8.34
N HIS A 159 -4.26 22.42 9.19
CA HIS A 159 -3.69 21.35 10.03
C HIS A 159 -4.71 20.78 11.03
N THR A 160 -5.69 21.58 11.44
CA THR A 160 -6.78 21.15 12.31
C THR A 160 -7.72 20.21 11.59
N TRP A 161 -8.24 20.62 10.43
CA TRP A 161 -9.16 19.79 9.64
C TRP A 161 -8.50 18.49 9.18
N MET A 162 -7.23 18.54 8.79
CA MET A 162 -6.45 17.34 8.44
C MET A 162 -6.36 16.34 9.60
N ARG A 163 -6.28 16.81 10.84
CA ARG A 163 -6.24 15.96 12.03
C ARG A 163 -7.61 15.36 12.41
N TYR A 164 -8.70 16.02 12.01
CA TYR A 164 -10.06 15.50 12.16
C TYR A 164 -10.56 14.72 10.93
N PHE A 165 -9.69 14.45 9.95
CA PHE A 165 -10.02 13.74 8.71
C PHE A 165 -11.09 14.44 7.84
N GLU A 166 -11.19 15.77 7.94
CA GLU A 166 -12.12 16.61 7.16
C GLU A 166 -11.39 17.17 5.92
N HIS A 167 -11.22 16.33 4.89
CA HIS A 167 -10.39 16.64 3.72
C HIS A 167 -10.93 17.77 2.84
N GLU A 168 -12.26 17.95 2.76
CA GLU A 168 -12.85 19.04 1.95
C GLU A 168 -12.55 20.41 2.58
N LYS A 169 -12.84 20.55 3.89
CA LYS A 169 -12.57 21.78 4.64
C LYS A 169 -11.08 22.13 4.68
N SER A 170 -10.20 21.12 4.73
CA SER A 170 -8.75 21.36 4.70
C SER A 170 -8.31 21.88 3.33
N SER A 171 -8.81 21.29 2.23
CA SER A 171 -8.51 21.74 0.87
C SER A 171 -8.96 23.18 0.63
N GLU A 172 -10.15 23.55 1.10
CA GLU A 172 -10.67 24.92 1.06
C GLU A 172 -9.74 25.89 1.81
N ALA A 173 -9.35 25.57 3.05
CA ALA A 173 -8.46 26.41 3.85
C ALA A 173 -7.09 26.61 3.16
N LEU A 174 -6.53 25.56 2.56
CA LEU A 174 -5.27 25.65 1.81
C LEU A 174 -5.41 26.52 0.56
N SER A 175 -6.50 26.36 -0.20
CA SER A 175 -6.76 27.16 -1.41
C SER A 175 -6.91 28.65 -1.09
N LEU A 176 -7.59 28.99 0.02
CA LEU A 176 -7.73 30.36 0.52
C LEU A 176 -6.38 30.94 0.97
N ALA A 177 -5.51 30.12 1.58
CA ALA A 177 -4.19 30.54 1.99
C ALA A 177 -3.26 30.82 0.77
N LEU A 178 -3.34 29.99 -0.27
CA LEU A 178 -2.62 30.19 -1.53
C LEU A 178 -3.12 31.44 -2.28
N SER A 179 -4.44 31.65 -2.37
CA SER A 179 -4.99 32.84 -3.01
C SER A 179 -4.65 34.13 -2.26
N THR A 180 -4.63 34.08 -0.93
CA THR A 180 -4.30 35.24 -0.08
C THR A 180 -2.81 35.58 -0.14
N SER A 181 -1.93 34.57 -0.23
CA SER A 181 -0.47 34.78 -0.33
C SER A 181 -0.02 35.17 -1.74
N GLY A 182 -0.84 34.93 -2.78
CA GLY A 182 -0.47 35.19 -4.17
C GLY A 182 0.56 34.20 -4.74
N LEU A 183 0.75 33.07 -4.05
CA LEU A 183 1.68 32.01 -4.42
C LEU A 183 0.98 31.02 -5.36
N LYS A 184 1.50 30.84 -6.57
CA LYS A 184 1.06 29.80 -7.49
C LYS A 184 2.08 28.67 -7.54
N LEU A 185 1.58 27.45 -7.42
CA LEU A 185 2.35 26.21 -7.35
C LEU A 185 2.06 25.38 -8.61
N GLU A 186 3.07 25.15 -9.44
CA GLU A 186 2.94 24.30 -10.63
C GLU A 186 4.03 23.21 -10.61
N LEU A 187 3.62 21.94 -10.70
CA LEU A 187 4.56 20.82 -10.82
C LEU A 187 4.88 20.59 -12.30
N THR A 188 6.15 20.74 -12.67
CA THR A 188 6.64 20.57 -14.04
C THR A 188 7.69 19.46 -14.11
N GLY A 189 7.83 18.86 -15.29
CA GLY A 189 8.83 17.83 -15.54
C GLY A 189 10.08 18.43 -16.18
N ARG A 190 11.24 18.28 -15.55
CA ARG A 190 12.56 18.67 -16.10
C ARG A 190 13.49 17.48 -16.24
N MET A 191 14.35 17.47 -17.24
CA MET A 191 15.31 16.39 -17.43
C MET A 191 16.38 16.44 -16.32
N GLY A 192 16.71 15.28 -15.75
CA GLY A 192 17.70 15.19 -14.68
C GLY A 192 18.20 13.77 -14.41
N LYS A 193 19.15 13.68 -13.46
CA LYS A 193 19.81 12.45 -13.03
C LYS A 193 19.68 12.28 -11.52
N ARG A 194 19.48 11.03 -11.08
CA ARG A 194 19.37 10.64 -9.66
C ARG A 194 20.55 9.86 -9.12
N THR A 195 21.31 9.21 -10.01
CA THR A 195 22.48 8.41 -9.62
C THR A 195 23.72 8.91 -10.32
N ARG A 196 24.88 8.79 -9.66
CA ARG A 196 26.17 9.26 -10.18
C ARG A 196 26.54 8.58 -11.51
N TYR A 197 26.11 7.34 -11.70
CA TYR A 197 26.46 6.52 -12.87
C TYR A 197 25.38 6.49 -13.96
N GLN A 198 24.32 7.30 -13.83
CA GLN A 198 23.23 7.34 -14.79
C GLN A 198 23.67 7.98 -16.12
N GLN A 199 23.57 7.24 -17.21
CA GLN A 199 23.90 7.74 -18.56
C GLN A 199 22.73 8.49 -19.20
N LYS A 200 21.51 7.94 -19.12
CA LYS A 200 20.30 8.54 -19.71
C LYS A 200 19.60 9.45 -18.73
N GLU A 201 19.31 10.67 -19.14
CA GLU A 201 18.49 11.60 -18.36
C GLU A 201 17.03 11.17 -18.40
N LEU A 202 16.37 11.27 -17.27
CA LEU A 202 14.95 10.95 -17.12
C LEU A 202 14.24 12.21 -16.64
N ALA A 203 12.96 12.35 -16.98
CA ALA A 203 12.13 13.44 -16.47
C ALA A 203 11.99 13.34 -14.94
N GLN A 204 12.15 14.47 -14.26
CA GLN A 204 12.11 14.66 -12.82
C GLN A 204 11.05 15.70 -12.51
N LEU A 205 10.22 15.45 -11.49
CA LEU A 205 9.24 16.42 -11.05
C LEU A 205 9.93 17.54 -10.27
N VAL A 206 9.69 18.78 -10.68
CA VAL A 206 10.23 20.00 -10.08
C VAL A 206 9.06 20.94 -9.84
N LEU A 207 9.09 21.66 -8.71
CA LEU A 207 8.10 22.67 -8.40
C LEU A 207 8.52 24.02 -8.95
N ASP A 208 7.73 24.55 -9.88
CA ASP A 208 7.84 25.91 -10.37
C ASP A 208 6.97 26.85 -9.50
N LEU A 209 7.60 27.94 -9.07
CA LEU A 209 7.04 28.91 -8.14
C LEU A 209 6.87 30.24 -8.86
N THR A 210 5.62 30.66 -9.08
CA THR A 210 5.33 32.01 -9.58
C THR A 210 4.67 32.82 -8.47
N SER A 211 5.34 33.91 -8.08
CA SER A 211 4.78 34.92 -7.18
C SER A 211 4.25 36.07 -8.03
N SER A 212 2.94 36.35 -7.96
CA SER A 212 2.39 37.53 -8.62
C SER A 212 2.83 38.77 -7.85
N SER A 213 3.77 39.53 -8.42
CA SER A 213 4.27 40.80 -7.89
C SER A 213 3.22 41.92 -7.77
N SER A 214 1.96 41.66 -8.14
CA SER A 214 0.87 42.64 -8.17
C SER A 214 0.05 42.77 -6.89
N TYR A 215 0.35 41.97 -5.85
CA TYR A 215 -0.21 42.15 -4.51
C TYR A 215 0.91 42.39 -3.51
N GLY A 216 1.21 43.66 -3.22
CA GLY A 216 2.15 44.01 -2.15
C GLY A 216 1.64 43.49 -0.79
N SER A 217 2.54 42.89 0.01
CA SER A 217 2.54 42.94 1.50
C SER A 217 3.31 41.80 2.20
N LEU A 218 3.97 40.90 1.47
CA LEU A 218 4.94 39.95 2.04
C LEU A 218 6.33 40.22 1.42
N SER A 219 6.88 41.41 1.65
CA SER A 219 8.27 41.70 1.30
C SER A 219 9.20 40.90 2.22
N PRO A 220 10.26 40.24 1.70
CA PRO A 220 11.24 39.51 2.49
C PRO A 220 11.99 40.37 3.52
N GLU A 221 12.00 41.69 3.33
CA GLU A 221 12.84 42.67 4.04
C GLU A 221 12.40 42.97 5.49
N GLU A 222 11.23 42.50 5.93
CA GLU A 222 10.73 42.74 7.31
C GLU A 222 10.84 41.53 8.26
N GLU A 223 11.17 40.33 7.77
CA GLU A 223 11.22 39.07 8.56
C GLU A 223 12.65 38.65 8.97
N ASP A 224 13.67 39.47 8.71
CA ASP A 224 15.08 39.18 9.03
C ASP A 224 15.33 39.15 10.56
N CYS A 225 15.02 38.01 11.20
CA CYS A 225 15.52 37.64 12.53
C CYS A 225 15.87 36.15 12.68
N ASP A 226 15.71 35.32 11.66
CA ASP A 226 16.17 33.93 11.69
C ASP A 226 17.52 33.83 10.95
N GLU A 227 18.62 34.14 11.64
CA GLU A 227 19.96 33.84 11.12
C GLU A 227 20.04 32.33 10.77
N GLU A 228 20.62 31.99 9.62
CA GLU A 228 20.83 30.60 9.15
C GLU A 228 21.52 29.68 10.20
N ARG A 229 22.09 30.28 11.25
CA ARG A 229 22.88 29.63 12.29
C ARG A 229 22.08 28.67 13.17
N ASP A 230 20.76 28.87 13.35
CA ASP A 230 19.95 28.08 14.29
C ASP A 230 19.03 27.04 13.62
N VAL A 231 19.24 26.68 12.35
CA VAL A 231 18.39 25.71 11.62
C VAL A 231 18.95 24.27 11.73
N PRO A 232 18.10 23.21 11.86
CA PRO A 232 18.57 21.83 12.00
C PRO A 232 19.48 21.38 10.85
N VAL A 233 20.42 20.50 11.17
CA VAL A 233 21.35 19.95 10.18
C VAL A 233 20.63 18.98 9.26
N ILE A 234 20.89 19.11 7.96
CA ILE A 234 20.41 18.17 6.93
C ILE A 234 21.41 17.02 6.86
N VAL A 235 21.00 15.84 7.28
CA VAL A 235 21.84 14.64 7.24
C VAL A 235 22.03 14.19 5.79
N ALA A 236 23.30 13.99 5.41
CA ALA A 236 23.68 13.50 4.09
C ALA A 236 23.34 12.01 3.93
N ASN A 237 22.96 11.59 2.72
CA ASN A 237 22.84 10.17 2.44
C ASN A 237 24.24 9.53 2.35
N GLN A 238 24.41 8.35 2.96
CA GLN A 238 25.67 7.60 2.98
C GLN A 238 25.83 6.66 1.77
N ASP A 239 24.80 6.53 0.93
CA ASP A 239 24.84 5.74 -0.31
C ASP A 239 25.74 6.42 -1.37
N ASP A 240 26.77 5.70 -1.82
CA ASP A 240 27.73 6.17 -2.83
C ASP A 240 27.16 6.27 -4.25
N THR A 241 26.03 5.63 -4.51
CA THR A 241 25.42 5.55 -5.86
C THR A 241 24.40 6.66 -6.11
N LEU A 242 23.64 7.03 -5.08
CA LEU A 242 22.58 8.04 -5.17
C LEU A 242 23.16 9.46 -5.03
N LEU A 243 22.63 10.39 -5.81
CA LEU A 243 22.92 11.82 -5.63
C LEU A 243 22.14 12.36 -4.43
N GLN A 244 22.73 13.31 -3.70
CA GLN A 244 22.05 13.96 -2.57
C GLN A 244 20.92 14.90 -3.01
N LYS A 245 21.07 15.47 -4.21
CA LYS A 245 20.09 16.31 -4.90
C LYS A 245 20.01 15.86 -6.35
N VAL A 246 18.82 15.86 -6.92
CA VAL A 246 18.63 15.59 -8.34
C VAL A 246 19.35 16.69 -9.13
N THR A 247 20.30 16.31 -9.99
CA THR A 247 20.99 17.26 -10.85
C THR A 247 20.17 17.47 -12.12
N LEU A 248 19.75 18.71 -12.38
CA LEU A 248 18.95 19.08 -13.55
C LEU A 248 19.86 19.56 -14.68
N THR A 249 19.51 19.26 -15.93
CA THR A 249 20.33 19.68 -17.08
C THR A 249 20.24 21.17 -17.40
N GLU A 250 19.16 21.85 -16.99
CA GLU A 250 18.86 23.26 -17.31
C GLU A 250 19.25 24.27 -16.20
N GLU A 251 20.27 23.98 -15.39
CA GLU A 251 20.70 24.89 -14.29
C GLU A 251 21.29 26.24 -14.77
N GLN A 252 21.42 26.49 -16.08
CA GLN A 252 22.02 27.72 -16.61
C GLN A 252 21.04 28.87 -16.92
N SER A 253 19.72 28.72 -16.72
CA SER A 253 18.75 29.77 -17.13
C SER A 253 17.67 30.17 -16.12
N SER A 254 17.60 29.56 -14.94
CA SER A 254 16.76 30.09 -13.86
C SER A 254 17.57 31.08 -13.03
N GLY A 255 17.17 32.36 -13.01
CA GLY A 255 17.71 33.35 -12.08
C GLY A 255 17.58 32.89 -10.61
N PRO A 256 18.13 33.65 -9.64
CA PRO A 256 18.01 33.29 -8.24
C PRO A 256 16.54 33.03 -7.89
N PRO A 257 16.23 31.96 -7.14
CA PRO A 257 14.86 31.61 -6.81
C PRO A 257 14.14 32.80 -6.18
N PRO A 258 12.83 32.98 -6.43
CA PRO A 258 12.08 34.08 -5.83
C PRO A 258 12.24 34.02 -4.30
N PRO A 259 12.47 35.16 -3.62
CA PRO A 259 12.66 35.18 -2.18
C PRO A 259 11.33 34.83 -1.50
N LEU A 260 11.30 33.70 -0.80
CA LEU A 260 10.13 33.22 -0.06
C LEU A 260 10.24 33.56 1.42
N THR A 261 9.14 33.99 2.03
CA THR A 261 9.01 34.23 3.47
C THR A 261 8.87 32.91 4.24
N SER A 262 9.02 32.97 5.56
CA SER A 262 8.80 31.81 6.45
C SER A 262 7.39 31.22 6.31
N LEU A 263 6.38 32.08 6.14
CA LEU A 263 4.99 31.70 5.86
C LEU A 263 4.80 31.02 4.49
N HIS A 264 5.51 31.46 3.44
CA HIS A 264 5.48 30.78 2.15
C HIS A 264 6.07 29.36 2.26
N LEU A 265 7.13 29.16 3.05
CA LEU A 265 7.68 27.83 3.29
C LEU A 265 6.70 26.93 4.07
N ALA A 266 5.98 27.48 5.05
CA ALA A 266 4.92 26.76 5.76
C ALA A 266 3.76 26.37 4.81
N LEU A 267 3.40 27.23 3.84
CA LEU A 267 2.42 26.91 2.80
C LEU A 267 2.88 25.76 1.90
N LEU A 268 4.15 25.76 1.48
CA LEU A 268 4.71 24.65 0.71
C LEU A 268 4.67 23.34 1.49
N LEU A 269 4.95 23.39 2.79
CA LEU A 269 4.90 22.22 3.67
C LEU A 269 3.47 21.70 3.82
N ALA A 270 2.50 22.61 3.97
CA ALA A 270 1.08 22.26 4.01
C ALA A 270 0.61 21.62 2.69
N ALA A 271 1.03 22.18 1.53
CA ALA A 271 0.75 21.60 0.22
C ALA A 271 1.37 20.21 0.04
N ALA A 272 2.62 20.01 0.48
CA ALA A 272 3.26 18.70 0.48
C ALA A 272 2.49 17.69 1.34
N ALA A 273 2.04 18.10 2.53
CA ALA A 273 1.22 17.27 3.40
C ALA A 273 -0.15 16.93 2.81
N HIS A 274 -0.72 17.81 1.96
CA HIS A 274 -1.99 17.60 1.28
C HIS A 274 -1.85 16.56 0.15
N GLU A 275 -0.84 16.70 -0.70
CA GLU A 275 -0.55 15.71 -1.76
C GLU A 275 -0.27 14.32 -1.15
N ARG A 276 0.40 14.26 0.02
CA ARG A 276 0.64 13.01 0.74
C ARG A 276 -0.65 12.26 1.13
N GLN A 277 -1.76 12.95 1.34
CA GLN A 277 -3.02 12.33 1.77
C GLN A 277 -3.95 11.99 0.61
N ASN A 278 -3.94 12.76 -0.48
CA ASN A 278 -4.90 12.59 -1.57
C ASN A 278 -4.45 11.55 -2.62
N GLU A 279 -3.14 11.31 -2.76
CA GLU A 279 -2.62 10.40 -3.77
C GLU A 279 -2.55 8.95 -3.31
N HIS A 280 -3.13 8.06 -4.11
CA HIS A 280 -3.17 6.62 -3.84
C HIS A 280 -1.93 5.88 -4.36
N ASN A 281 -1.25 6.41 -5.39
CA ASN A 281 -0.05 5.80 -5.94
C ASN A 281 1.17 6.19 -5.08
N GLU A 282 1.75 5.20 -4.40
CA GLU A 282 2.87 5.41 -3.47
C GLU A 282 4.06 6.07 -4.14
N GLU A 283 4.41 5.71 -5.37
CA GLU A 283 5.60 6.23 -6.06
C GLU A 283 5.41 7.69 -6.46
N LEU A 284 4.32 8.02 -7.15
CA LEU A 284 4.04 9.39 -7.60
C LEU A 284 3.94 10.36 -6.41
N ARG A 285 3.31 9.91 -5.33
CA ARG A 285 3.17 10.66 -4.09
C ARG A 285 4.50 11.05 -3.48
N LEU A 286 5.45 10.11 -3.44
CA LEU A 286 6.80 10.38 -2.94
C LEU A 286 7.49 11.45 -3.79
N GLU A 287 7.40 11.34 -5.11
CA GLU A 287 8.03 12.27 -6.05
C GLU A 287 7.46 13.69 -5.96
N LYS A 288 6.14 13.83 -5.85
CA LYS A 288 5.51 15.13 -5.65
C LYS A 288 5.93 15.76 -4.33
N CYS A 289 5.87 15.01 -3.23
CA CYS A 289 6.25 15.52 -1.92
C CYS A 289 7.73 15.92 -1.87
N ASP A 290 8.61 15.12 -2.48
CA ASP A 290 10.04 15.40 -2.56
C ASP A 290 10.29 16.74 -3.31
N ALA A 291 9.55 17.03 -4.39
CA ALA A 291 9.67 18.31 -5.12
C ALA A 291 9.33 19.55 -4.25
N TYR A 292 8.31 19.47 -3.39
CA TYR A 292 8.00 20.55 -2.42
C TYR A 292 9.07 20.65 -1.33
N LEU A 293 9.49 19.52 -0.77
CA LEU A 293 10.46 19.45 0.32
C LEU A 293 11.83 19.98 -0.11
N GLU A 294 12.28 19.68 -1.33
CA GLU A 294 13.53 20.22 -1.86
C GLU A 294 13.54 21.75 -1.87
N GLN A 295 12.44 22.39 -2.28
CA GLN A 295 12.33 23.86 -2.29
C GLN A 295 12.40 24.46 -0.88
N ILE A 296 11.87 23.76 0.13
CA ILE A 296 11.91 24.18 1.54
C ILE A 296 13.32 24.00 2.10
N LEU A 297 13.94 22.85 1.88
CA LEU A 297 15.24 22.50 2.46
C LEU A 297 16.41 23.27 1.83
N ILE A 298 16.29 23.69 0.57
CA ILE A 298 17.25 24.63 -0.05
C ILE A 298 17.22 25.98 0.65
N ARG A 299 16.04 26.44 1.09
CA ARG A 299 15.84 27.74 1.75
C ARG A 299 15.84 27.55 3.27
N ARG A 300 17.02 27.47 3.88
CA ARG A 300 17.20 27.22 5.32
C ARG A 300 16.74 28.40 6.19
N ARG A 301 15.42 28.55 6.35
CA ARG A 301 14.74 29.59 7.16
C ARG A 301 13.71 28.95 8.09
N CYS A 302 13.52 29.55 9.27
CA CYS A 302 12.57 29.14 10.31
C CYS A 302 12.79 27.71 10.82
N TRP A 303 13.20 27.59 12.08
CA TRP A 303 13.50 26.30 12.70
C TRP A 303 12.30 25.34 12.68
N SER A 304 11.09 25.82 12.97
CA SER A 304 9.89 24.98 13.07
C SER A 304 9.49 24.36 11.73
N VAL A 305 9.51 25.17 10.66
CA VAL A 305 9.21 24.73 9.28
C VAL A 305 10.25 23.72 8.80
N GLN A 306 11.53 23.97 9.06
CA GLN A 306 12.62 23.07 8.65
C GLN A 306 12.58 21.75 9.41
N THR A 307 12.31 21.79 10.72
CA THR A 307 12.14 20.59 11.55
C THR A 307 10.97 19.76 11.05
N ALA A 308 9.82 20.39 10.77
CA ALA A 308 8.64 19.70 10.25
C ALA A 308 8.86 19.14 8.83
N ALA A 309 9.56 19.86 7.95
CA ALA A 309 9.92 19.40 6.62
C ALA A 309 10.88 18.19 6.65
N LEU A 310 11.92 18.24 7.49
CA LEU A 310 12.86 17.13 7.67
C LEU A 310 12.18 15.90 8.29
N ALA A 311 11.25 16.11 9.24
CA ALA A 311 10.44 15.05 9.81
C ALA A 311 9.53 14.40 8.76
N LEU A 312 8.88 15.21 7.92
CA LEU A 312 8.04 14.73 6.82
C LEU A 312 8.88 13.92 5.82
N ARG A 313 10.07 14.40 5.43
CA ARG A 313 11.00 13.67 4.56
C ARG A 313 11.40 12.31 5.15
N ALA A 314 11.78 12.27 6.42
CA ALA A 314 12.14 11.02 7.10
C ALA A 314 10.96 10.02 7.13
N GLN A 315 9.72 10.50 7.29
CA GLN A 315 8.54 9.64 7.21
C GLN A 315 8.23 9.13 5.80
N LEU A 316 8.57 9.86 4.75
CA LEU A 316 8.42 9.41 3.36
C LEU A 316 9.49 8.36 3.00
N GLU A 317 10.67 8.48 3.61
CA GLU A 317 11.82 7.62 3.32
C GLU A 317 11.90 6.35 4.17
N CYS A 318 11.04 6.20 5.19
CA CYS A 318 11.10 5.09 6.15
C CYS A 318 10.96 3.71 5.50
N ASN A 319 10.24 3.60 4.39
CA ASN A 319 10.04 2.33 3.68
C ASN A 319 11.07 2.11 2.56
N SER A 320 11.92 3.10 2.27
CA SER A 320 12.89 3.03 1.18
C SER A 320 14.17 2.32 1.64
N LYS A 321 14.46 1.15 1.05
CA LYS A 321 15.65 0.34 1.36
C LYS A 321 16.97 1.12 1.34
N ARG A 322 17.09 2.16 0.50
CA ARG A 322 18.33 2.95 0.34
C ARG A 322 18.37 4.24 1.15
N ARG A 323 17.21 4.75 1.61
CA ARG A 323 17.09 6.04 2.30
C ARG A 323 16.69 5.90 3.77
N VAL A 324 16.29 4.71 4.22
CA VAL A 324 15.83 4.45 5.59
C VAL A 324 16.89 4.76 6.65
N GLU A 325 18.17 4.50 6.39
CA GLU A 325 19.27 4.82 7.32
C GLU A 325 19.41 6.33 7.53
N ARG A 326 19.37 7.10 6.43
CA ARG A 326 19.35 8.57 6.49
C ARG A 326 18.12 9.07 7.24
N ALA A 327 16.95 8.49 6.96
CA ALA A 327 15.70 8.86 7.62
C ALA A 327 15.79 8.64 9.14
N CYS A 328 16.40 7.54 9.57
CA CYS A 328 16.61 7.23 10.98
C CYS A 328 17.55 8.24 11.64
N GLN A 329 18.75 8.46 11.09
CA GLN A 329 19.72 9.41 11.61
C GLN A 329 19.16 10.84 11.65
N GLN A 330 18.41 11.24 10.62
CA GLN A 330 17.75 12.53 10.59
C GLN A 330 16.72 12.64 11.71
N MET A 331 15.86 11.63 11.89
CA MET A 331 14.83 11.65 12.92
C MET A 331 15.44 11.64 14.33
N GLU A 332 16.49 10.84 14.55
CA GLU A 332 17.25 10.81 15.80
C GLU A 332 17.78 12.20 16.16
N HIS A 333 18.44 12.87 15.21
CA HIS A 333 18.95 14.23 15.41
C HIS A 333 17.83 15.22 15.76
N LEU A 334 16.70 15.18 15.05
CA LEU A 334 15.55 16.07 15.35
C LEU A 334 14.99 15.81 16.75
N VAL A 335 14.87 14.55 17.16
CA VAL A 335 14.41 14.17 18.50
C VAL A 335 15.38 14.67 19.57
N HIS A 336 16.69 14.55 19.36
CA HIS A 336 17.68 15.07 20.31
C HIS A 336 17.61 16.59 20.46
N LEU A 337 17.44 17.32 19.35
CA LEU A 337 17.23 18.77 19.37
C LEU A 337 15.96 19.13 20.15
N GLN A 338 14.87 18.41 19.92
CA GLN A 338 13.59 18.59 20.62
C GLN A 338 13.60 18.11 22.08
N MET A 339 14.56 17.29 22.49
CA MET A 339 14.72 16.89 23.90
C MET A 339 15.70 17.78 24.66
N ALA A 340 16.36 18.73 23.97
CA ALA A 340 17.47 19.54 24.48
C ALA A 340 18.56 18.70 25.17
N VAL A 341 18.91 17.58 24.56
CA VAL A 341 20.06 16.77 25.00
C VAL A 341 21.38 17.50 24.71
N GLU A 342 21.40 18.38 23.69
CA GLU A 342 22.55 19.21 23.35
C GLU A 342 22.56 20.53 24.16
N PRO A 343 23.72 20.96 24.72
CA PRO A 343 23.82 22.07 25.69
C PRO A 343 23.64 23.49 25.10
N CYS A 344 23.16 23.62 23.87
CA CYS A 344 23.31 24.85 23.10
C CYS A 344 22.29 25.96 23.37
N ILE A 345 21.22 25.73 24.15
CA ILE A 345 20.11 26.70 24.24
C ILE A 345 19.92 27.17 25.68
N SER A 346 20.64 28.23 26.06
CA SER A 346 20.50 28.89 27.37
C SER A 346 19.75 30.23 27.30
N SER A 347 19.32 30.71 26.12
CA SER A 347 18.68 32.02 25.97
C SER A 347 17.16 31.92 25.74
N PRO A 348 16.32 32.57 26.59
CA PRO A 348 14.86 32.58 26.43
C PRO A 348 14.35 33.16 25.09
N LEU A 349 15.13 34.02 24.44
CA LEU A 349 14.77 34.65 23.16
C LEU A 349 14.83 33.66 21.99
N LEU A 350 15.79 32.71 22.01
CA LEU A 350 15.92 31.67 20.99
C LEU A 350 14.76 30.66 21.02
N LEU A 351 14.13 30.52 22.20
CA LEU A 351 12.97 29.63 22.35
C LEU A 351 11.72 30.21 21.70
N VAL A 352 11.50 31.52 21.88
CA VAL A 352 10.39 32.22 21.24
C VAL A 352 10.56 32.20 19.72
N SER A 353 11.79 32.40 19.20
CA SER A 353 12.04 32.30 17.76
C SER A 353 11.83 30.88 17.22
N ARG A 354 12.25 29.83 17.93
CA ARG A 354 11.98 28.44 17.51
C ARG A 354 10.50 28.05 17.58
N SER A 355 9.75 28.61 18.52
CA SER A 355 8.30 28.37 18.64
C SER A 355 7.48 29.08 17.56
N HIS A 356 8.08 30.05 16.88
CA HIS A 356 7.47 30.81 15.80
C HIS A 356 6.93 29.88 14.71
N LEU A 357 5.67 30.10 14.30
CA LEU A 357 4.96 29.31 13.29
C LEU A 357 4.83 27.81 13.56
N SER A 358 5.14 27.29 14.75
CA SER A 358 5.04 25.86 15.06
C SER A 358 3.67 25.25 14.74
N LEU A 359 2.58 25.91 15.13
CA LEU A 359 1.20 25.48 14.81
C LEU A 359 0.89 25.58 13.30
N ALA A 360 1.34 26.64 12.65
CA ALA A 360 1.10 26.90 11.23
C ALA A 360 1.94 26.01 10.30
N ALA A 361 3.09 25.52 10.77
CA ALA A 361 3.92 24.53 10.09
C ALA A 361 3.46 23.08 10.36
N GLY A 362 2.53 22.88 11.31
CA GLY A 362 2.09 21.55 11.72
C GLY A 362 3.19 20.74 12.40
N LEU A 363 4.09 21.41 13.15
CA LEU A 363 5.20 20.74 13.84
C LEU A 363 4.67 19.77 14.89
N ALA A 364 5.06 18.50 14.77
CA ALA A 364 4.63 17.46 15.69
C ALA A 364 5.29 17.63 17.08
N PRO A 365 4.57 17.29 18.17
CA PRO A 365 5.13 17.28 19.51
C PRO A 365 6.20 16.20 19.66
N VAL A 366 7.08 16.33 20.65
CA VAL A 366 8.26 15.46 20.78
C VAL A 366 7.88 14.00 20.98
N TRP A 367 6.82 13.71 21.72
CA TRP A 367 6.37 12.33 21.91
C TRP A 367 6.01 11.66 20.57
N ARG A 368 5.34 12.39 19.67
CA ARG A 368 4.98 11.92 18.33
C ARG A 368 6.20 11.79 17.43
N MET A 369 7.20 12.64 17.61
CA MET A 369 8.49 12.55 16.91
C MET A 369 9.29 11.32 17.35
N ARG A 370 9.35 11.05 18.67
CA ARG A 370 9.95 9.84 19.25
C ARG A 370 9.23 8.58 18.80
N GLU A 371 7.91 8.63 18.74
CA GLU A 371 7.08 7.56 18.20
C GLU A 371 7.45 7.24 16.74
N ASN A 372 7.55 8.26 15.88
CA ASN A 372 7.99 8.09 14.50
C ASN A 372 9.43 7.55 14.40
N HIS A 373 10.33 8.00 15.27
CA HIS A 373 11.70 7.47 15.36
C HIS A 373 11.70 5.96 15.66
N ALA A 374 10.94 5.55 16.67
CA ALA A 374 10.82 4.14 17.05
C ALA A 374 10.21 3.28 15.93
N ARG A 375 9.26 3.82 15.14
CA ARG A 375 8.73 3.15 13.95
C ARG A 375 9.78 2.96 12.86
N ILE A 376 10.64 3.95 12.63
CA ILE A 376 11.76 3.85 11.68
C ILE A 376 12.78 2.81 12.19
N LEU A 377 13.11 2.80 13.48
CA LEU A 377 13.99 1.80 14.09
C LEU A 377 13.45 0.36 13.90
N ILE A 378 12.14 0.16 14.09
CA ILE A 378 11.50 -1.12 13.79
C ILE A 378 11.69 -1.52 12.32
N SER A 379 11.55 -0.58 11.38
CA SER A 379 11.73 -0.85 9.94
C SER A 379 13.16 -1.23 9.57
N LEU A 380 14.15 -0.76 10.34
CA LEU A 380 15.56 -1.14 10.23
C LEU A 380 15.89 -2.48 10.91
N GLY A 381 15.01 -2.99 11.77
CA GLY A 381 15.25 -4.18 12.59
C GLY A 381 15.89 -3.88 13.95
N CYS A 382 16.13 -2.61 14.30
CA CYS A 382 16.59 -2.15 15.62
C CYS A 382 15.44 -2.12 16.63
N VAL A 383 14.83 -3.29 16.87
CA VAL A 383 13.66 -3.45 17.75
C VAL A 383 13.96 -3.16 19.23
N PRO A 384 15.14 -3.50 19.81
CA PRO A 384 15.45 -3.21 21.21
C PRO A 384 15.49 -1.70 21.53
N GLU A 385 16.06 -0.87 20.66
CA GLU A 385 16.10 0.58 20.84
C GLU A 385 14.69 1.18 20.73
N ALA A 386 13.89 0.67 19.79
CA ALA A 386 12.49 1.06 19.65
C ALA A 386 11.67 0.69 20.90
N LEU A 387 11.90 -0.49 21.48
CA LEU A 387 11.25 -0.95 22.71
C LEU A 387 11.45 0.05 23.86
N LEU A 388 12.67 0.50 24.11
CA LEU A 388 12.97 1.48 25.16
C LEU A 388 12.21 2.80 24.96
N ILE A 389 12.08 3.24 23.70
CA ILE A 389 11.32 4.44 23.38
C ILE A 389 9.83 4.22 23.66
N PHE A 390 9.23 3.11 23.21
CA PHE A 390 7.81 2.84 23.46
C PHE A 390 7.49 2.62 24.93
N GLU A 391 8.37 1.95 25.69
CA GLU A 391 8.23 1.81 27.15
C GLU A 391 8.21 3.18 27.83
N SER A 392 9.09 4.10 27.41
CA SER A 392 9.11 5.46 27.96
C SER A 392 7.90 6.33 27.56
N LEU A 393 7.18 5.95 26.51
CA LEU A 393 5.94 6.61 26.06
C LEU A 393 4.68 5.92 26.61
N GLU A 394 4.83 4.79 27.32
CA GLU A 394 3.75 3.94 27.82
C GLU A 394 2.81 3.41 26.71
N GLU A 395 3.33 3.25 25.48
CA GLU A 395 2.58 2.67 24.35
C GLU A 395 2.62 1.13 24.40
N TRP A 396 1.85 0.56 25.33
CA TRP A 396 1.92 -0.87 25.66
C TRP A 396 1.63 -1.81 24.49
N ASP A 397 0.70 -1.46 23.59
CA ASP A 397 0.42 -2.27 22.41
C ASP A 397 1.66 -2.47 21.53
N ARG A 398 2.49 -1.41 21.41
CA ARG A 398 3.71 -1.44 20.61
C ARG A 398 4.86 -2.10 21.33
N VAL A 399 4.93 -1.93 22.65
CA VAL A 399 5.86 -2.68 23.51
C VAL A 399 5.62 -4.19 23.36
N VAL A 400 4.36 -4.63 23.39
CA VAL A 400 3.98 -6.02 23.17
C VAL A 400 4.37 -6.50 21.76
N GLU A 401 4.10 -5.70 20.73
CA GLU A 401 4.53 -5.99 19.36
C GLU A 401 6.06 -6.10 19.24
N CYS A 402 6.82 -5.23 19.89
CA CYS A 402 8.28 -5.32 19.96
C CYS A 402 8.73 -6.62 20.62
N PHE A 403 8.12 -7.01 21.75
CA PHE A 403 8.46 -8.30 22.39
C PHE A 403 8.10 -9.50 21.50
N LYS A 404 6.98 -9.47 20.77
CA LYS A 404 6.62 -10.50 19.79
C LYS A 404 7.68 -10.62 18.69
N ARG A 405 8.13 -9.49 18.13
CA ARG A 405 9.20 -9.46 17.11
C ARG A 405 10.55 -9.96 17.63
N LEU A 406 10.86 -9.69 18.91
CA LEU A 406 12.05 -10.20 19.58
C LEU A 406 11.93 -11.67 20.03
N GLY A 407 10.74 -12.28 19.92
CA GLY A 407 10.47 -13.63 20.41
C GLY A 407 10.41 -13.75 21.95
N GLN A 408 10.38 -12.63 22.68
CA GLN A 408 10.38 -12.60 24.15
C GLN A 408 8.94 -12.62 24.71
N LEU A 409 8.21 -13.69 24.41
CA LEU A 409 6.79 -13.84 24.75
C LEU A 409 6.52 -13.87 26.27
N GLU A 410 7.41 -14.46 27.07
CA GLU A 410 7.28 -14.54 28.52
C GLU A 410 7.30 -13.16 29.21
N LYS A 411 8.17 -12.26 28.73
CA LYS A 411 8.23 -10.88 29.25
C LYS A 411 7.00 -10.08 28.86
N ALA A 412 6.51 -10.28 27.63
CA ALA A 412 5.27 -9.66 27.19
C ALA A 412 4.07 -10.13 28.03
N GLU A 413 3.98 -11.43 28.31
CA GLU A 413 2.94 -11.99 29.17
C GLU A 413 3.03 -11.44 30.60
N GLY A 414 4.23 -11.42 31.19
CA GLY A 414 4.44 -10.86 32.52
C GLY A 414 4.13 -9.36 32.61
N LEU A 415 4.40 -8.59 31.56
CA LEU A 415 3.99 -7.19 31.47
C LEU A 415 2.47 -7.05 31.39
N LEU A 416 1.80 -7.80 30.52
CA LEU A 416 0.35 -7.73 30.35
C LEU A 416 -0.41 -8.15 31.60
N ARG A 417 0.06 -9.16 32.33
CA ARG A 417 -0.51 -9.56 33.62
C ARG A 417 -0.42 -8.44 34.66
N ARG A 418 0.73 -7.75 34.75
CA ARG A 418 0.89 -6.57 35.62
C ARG A 418 -0.05 -5.44 35.22
N LEU A 419 -0.15 -5.15 33.92
CA LEU A 419 -1.05 -4.09 33.43
C LEU A 419 -2.53 -4.42 33.70
N LEU A 420 -2.91 -5.70 33.63
CA LEU A 420 -4.27 -6.15 33.98
C LEU A 420 -4.57 -5.96 35.47
N GLU A 421 -3.59 -6.15 36.35
CA GLU A 421 -3.72 -5.89 37.79
C GLU A 421 -3.87 -4.40 38.10
N GLU A 422 -3.16 -3.53 37.36
CA GLU A 422 -3.18 -2.07 37.58
C GLU A 422 -4.41 -1.37 36.98
N ARG A 423 -4.81 -1.76 35.76
CA ARG A 423 -5.83 -1.06 34.97
C ARG A 423 -7.20 -1.74 34.96
N GLY A 424 -7.27 -3.00 35.40
CA GLY A 424 -8.49 -3.81 35.35
C GLY A 424 -8.66 -4.55 34.02
N GLU A 425 -9.88 -5.03 33.74
CA GLU A 425 -10.20 -5.85 32.57
C GLU A 425 -10.30 -5.04 31.26
N ASP A 426 -9.19 -4.44 30.84
CA ASP A 426 -9.08 -3.77 29.54
C ASP A 426 -9.15 -4.81 28.40
N THR A 427 -10.03 -4.56 27.43
CA THR A 427 -10.32 -5.47 26.31
C THR A 427 -9.10 -5.72 25.44
N ASP A 428 -8.28 -4.69 25.22
CA ASP A 428 -7.09 -4.77 24.36
C ASP A 428 -5.94 -5.54 25.01
N ILE A 429 -5.80 -5.42 26.32
CA ILE A 429 -4.84 -6.18 27.13
C ILE A 429 -5.21 -7.67 27.10
N LEU A 430 -6.49 -7.99 27.32
CA LEU A 430 -6.99 -9.37 27.26
C LEU A 430 -6.79 -9.99 25.87
N CYS A 431 -7.08 -9.26 24.79
CA CYS A 431 -6.82 -9.72 23.43
C CYS A 431 -5.33 -9.96 23.17
N SER A 432 -4.47 -9.06 23.63
CA SER A 432 -3.02 -9.18 23.46
C SER A 432 -2.44 -10.35 24.25
N LEU A 433 -2.99 -10.64 25.42
CA LEU A 433 -2.65 -11.82 26.22
C LEU A 433 -3.11 -13.11 25.55
N GLY A 434 -4.32 -13.09 24.96
CA GLY A 434 -4.83 -14.15 24.10
C GLY A 434 -3.92 -14.43 22.91
N ASP A 435 -3.41 -13.40 22.23
CA ASP A 435 -2.52 -13.55 21.06
C ASP A 435 -1.18 -14.22 21.43
N ILE A 436 -0.68 -13.98 22.64
CA ILE A 436 0.61 -14.54 23.11
C ILE A 436 0.42 -15.98 23.59
N THR A 437 -0.63 -16.21 24.38
CA THR A 437 -0.85 -17.51 25.03
C THR A 437 -1.65 -18.49 24.16
N ASN A 438 -2.29 -18.00 23.09
CA ASN A 438 -3.24 -18.73 22.24
C ASN A 438 -4.36 -19.42 23.03
N ARG A 439 -4.74 -18.86 24.18
CA ARG A 439 -5.83 -19.39 25.01
C ARG A 439 -7.15 -18.71 24.65
N ARG A 440 -8.17 -19.54 24.39
CA ARG A 440 -9.55 -19.13 24.16
C ARG A 440 -10.13 -18.26 25.27
N GLU A 441 -9.85 -18.62 26.53
CA GLU A 441 -10.43 -18.01 27.73
C GLU A 441 -10.26 -16.48 27.77
N TYR A 442 -9.14 -15.96 27.28
CA TYR A 442 -8.88 -14.52 27.30
C TYR A 442 -9.68 -13.76 26.25
N TYR A 443 -9.97 -14.38 25.10
CA TYR A 443 -10.83 -13.76 24.10
C TYR A 443 -12.29 -13.81 24.51
N ASP A 444 -12.75 -14.90 25.12
CA ASP A 444 -14.12 -15.00 25.66
C ASP A 444 -14.35 -13.92 26.74
N ARG A 445 -13.40 -13.75 27.67
CA ARG A 445 -13.42 -12.64 28.65
C ARG A 445 -13.38 -11.25 28.01
N ALA A 446 -12.61 -11.08 26.93
CA ALA A 446 -12.59 -9.80 26.21
C ALA A 446 -13.94 -9.48 25.55
N ILE A 447 -14.65 -10.50 25.04
CA ILE A 447 -16.01 -10.36 24.49
C ILE A 447 -16.99 -9.99 25.60
N GLU A 448 -16.91 -10.65 26.76
CA GLU A 448 -17.74 -10.35 27.93
C GLU A 448 -17.52 -8.92 28.45
N SER A 449 -16.25 -8.52 28.66
CA SER A 449 -15.88 -7.17 29.10
C SER A 449 -16.33 -6.08 28.11
N SER A 450 -16.22 -6.36 26.80
CA SER A 450 -16.61 -5.42 25.75
C SER A 450 -18.10 -5.40 25.42
N SER A 451 -18.94 -6.20 26.09
CA SER A 451 -20.36 -6.40 25.72
C SER A 451 -20.55 -6.76 24.23
N ASP A 452 -19.70 -7.67 23.71
CA ASP A 452 -19.74 -8.17 22.33
C ASP A 452 -19.42 -7.11 21.25
N ARG A 453 -18.54 -6.16 21.58
CA ARG A 453 -18.11 -5.09 20.65
C ARG A 453 -16.68 -5.23 20.14
N CYS A 454 -15.92 -6.20 20.66
CA CYS A 454 -14.52 -6.38 20.29
C CYS A 454 -14.35 -7.23 19.02
N ALA A 455 -14.23 -6.59 17.85
CA ALA A 455 -13.99 -7.28 16.57
C ALA A 455 -12.70 -8.13 16.60
N ARG A 456 -11.63 -7.61 17.23
CA ARG A 456 -10.33 -8.29 17.34
C ARG A 456 -10.45 -9.65 18.03
N ALA A 457 -11.22 -9.74 19.11
CA ALA A 457 -11.43 -10.98 19.85
C ALA A 457 -12.15 -12.05 19.00
N HIS A 458 -13.24 -11.68 18.32
CA HIS A 458 -13.93 -12.60 17.41
C HIS A 458 -13.04 -13.06 16.26
N ARG A 459 -12.26 -12.16 15.65
CA ARG A 459 -11.31 -12.54 14.59
C ARG A 459 -10.28 -13.55 15.09
N ALA A 460 -9.73 -13.34 16.29
CA ALA A 460 -8.73 -14.23 16.87
C ALA A 460 -9.32 -15.60 17.24
N LEU A 461 -10.52 -15.65 17.84
CA LEU A 461 -11.25 -16.90 18.07
C LEU A 461 -11.56 -17.63 16.76
N GLY A 462 -11.99 -16.90 15.72
CA GLY A 462 -12.21 -17.46 14.39
C GLY A 462 -10.95 -18.13 13.83
N MET A 463 -9.77 -17.54 14.03
CA MET A 463 -8.49 -18.14 13.64
C MET A 463 -8.17 -19.41 14.44
N LEU A 464 -8.42 -19.42 15.76
CA LEU A 464 -8.21 -20.62 16.59
C LEU A 464 -9.12 -21.77 16.12
N PHE A 465 -10.41 -21.51 15.90
CA PHE A 465 -11.35 -22.51 15.39
C PHE A 465 -11.00 -22.99 13.98
N LEU A 466 -10.50 -22.09 13.13
CA LEU A 466 -10.02 -22.45 11.79
C LEU A 466 -8.83 -23.42 11.86
N ASN A 467 -7.88 -23.18 12.78
CA ASN A 467 -6.75 -24.08 13.04
C ASN A 467 -7.21 -25.46 13.56
N GLU A 468 -8.27 -25.47 14.38
CA GLU A 468 -8.95 -26.70 14.84
C GLU A 468 -9.82 -27.38 13.76
N ARG A 469 -9.92 -26.80 12.56
CA ARG A 469 -10.79 -27.24 11.44
C ARG A 469 -12.30 -27.22 11.77
N LYS A 470 -12.72 -26.44 12.78
CA LYS A 470 -14.13 -26.20 13.11
C LYS A 470 -14.66 -25.04 12.27
N TYR A 471 -14.91 -25.32 11.00
CA TYR A 471 -15.28 -24.29 10.01
C TYR A 471 -16.60 -23.56 10.33
N GLY A 472 -17.56 -24.22 10.98
CA GLY A 472 -18.83 -23.61 11.39
C GLY A 472 -18.64 -22.50 12.43
N GLU A 473 -18.03 -22.84 13.56
CA GLU A 473 -17.72 -21.88 14.64
C GLU A 473 -16.80 -20.76 14.14
N ALA A 474 -15.78 -21.10 13.34
CA ALA A 474 -14.90 -20.11 12.73
C ALA A 474 -15.66 -19.10 11.85
N TYR A 475 -16.58 -19.59 11.02
CA TYR A 475 -17.42 -18.75 10.17
C TYR A 475 -18.25 -17.75 11.00
N ASP A 476 -18.90 -18.19 12.06
CA ASP A 476 -19.75 -17.33 12.89
C ASP A 476 -18.93 -16.24 13.60
N HIS A 477 -17.77 -16.59 14.16
CA HIS A 477 -16.87 -15.63 14.77
C HIS A 477 -16.29 -14.63 13.75
N PHE A 478 -15.82 -15.08 12.58
CA PHE A 478 -15.34 -14.15 11.56
C PHE A 478 -16.44 -13.23 11.05
N LYS A 479 -17.66 -13.74 10.85
CA LYS A 479 -18.81 -12.94 10.44
C LYS A 479 -19.16 -11.89 11.49
N ARG A 480 -19.16 -12.24 12.77
CA ARG A 480 -19.37 -11.28 13.87
C ARG A 480 -18.29 -10.19 13.91
N SER A 481 -17.02 -10.57 13.71
CA SER A 481 -15.93 -9.59 13.57
C SER A 481 -16.18 -8.61 12.42
N LEU A 482 -16.68 -9.09 11.28
CA LEU A 482 -16.96 -8.28 10.10
C LEU A 482 -18.20 -7.39 10.25
N GLU A 483 -19.20 -7.81 11.04
CA GLU A 483 -20.34 -6.96 11.41
C GLU A 483 -19.89 -5.76 12.26
N LEU A 484 -18.91 -5.97 13.14
CA LEU A 484 -18.32 -4.93 13.99
C LEU A 484 -17.35 -4.04 13.21
N GLN A 485 -16.50 -4.64 12.37
CA GLN A 485 -15.52 -3.93 11.55
C GLN A 485 -15.45 -4.56 10.14
N PRO A 486 -16.10 -3.93 9.13
CA PRO A 486 -16.20 -4.50 7.79
C PRO A 486 -14.90 -4.49 6.97
N ILE A 487 -13.95 -3.61 7.29
CA ILE A 487 -12.71 -3.40 6.53
C ILE A 487 -11.62 -4.33 7.09
N GLN A 488 -11.78 -5.63 6.85
CA GLN A 488 -10.82 -6.66 7.25
C GLN A 488 -10.65 -7.70 6.13
N LEU A 489 -9.68 -7.51 5.24
CA LEU A 489 -9.46 -8.40 4.08
C LEU A 489 -9.26 -9.87 4.50
N GLY A 490 -8.37 -10.12 5.46
CA GLY A 490 -8.08 -11.49 5.93
C GLY A 490 -9.29 -12.19 6.56
N ALA A 491 -10.16 -11.44 7.25
CA ALA A 491 -11.38 -12.00 7.81
C ALA A 491 -12.39 -12.36 6.71
N TRP A 492 -12.61 -11.49 5.71
CA TRP A 492 -13.44 -11.83 4.54
C TRP A 492 -12.93 -13.05 3.79
N PHE A 493 -11.61 -13.15 3.59
CA PHE A 493 -11.00 -14.30 2.92
C PHE A 493 -11.25 -15.60 3.70
N ASN A 494 -11.10 -15.56 5.03
CA ASN A 494 -11.35 -16.70 5.90
C ASN A 494 -12.83 -17.07 6.00
N VAL A 495 -13.75 -16.10 5.98
CA VAL A 495 -15.19 -16.38 5.83
C VAL A 495 -15.44 -17.13 4.52
N GLY A 496 -14.86 -16.65 3.41
CA GLY A 496 -14.95 -17.33 2.12
C GLY A 496 -14.43 -18.77 2.18
N HIS A 497 -13.29 -18.98 2.85
CA HIS A 497 -12.71 -20.31 3.03
C HIS A 497 -13.58 -21.23 3.90
N CYS A 498 -14.07 -20.73 5.03
CA CYS A 498 -14.95 -21.50 5.92
C CYS A 498 -16.28 -21.83 5.23
N ALA A 499 -16.86 -20.90 4.47
CA ALA A 499 -18.06 -21.11 3.68
C ALA A 499 -17.85 -22.14 2.58
N TRP A 500 -16.71 -22.09 1.89
CA TRP A 500 -16.31 -23.08 0.89
C TRP A 500 -16.25 -24.49 1.48
N LYS A 501 -15.57 -24.65 2.62
CA LYS A 501 -15.43 -25.94 3.30
C LYS A 501 -16.76 -26.49 3.81
N GLN A 502 -17.72 -25.62 4.07
CA GLN A 502 -19.11 -25.96 4.41
C GLN A 502 -20.03 -26.09 3.19
N GLU A 503 -19.49 -26.01 1.96
CA GLU A 503 -20.24 -26.07 0.69
C GLU A 503 -21.30 -24.96 0.52
N ARG A 504 -21.18 -23.88 1.30
CA ARG A 504 -22.00 -22.66 1.19
C ARG A 504 -21.44 -21.74 0.12
N PHE A 505 -21.44 -22.20 -1.14
CA PHE A 505 -20.75 -21.51 -2.25
C PHE A 505 -21.28 -20.09 -2.52
N GLN A 506 -22.57 -19.83 -2.33
CA GLN A 506 -23.15 -18.48 -2.48
C GLN A 506 -22.56 -17.47 -1.49
N GLU A 507 -22.37 -17.90 -0.24
CA GLU A 507 -21.76 -17.07 0.80
C GLU A 507 -20.27 -16.89 0.54
N ALA A 508 -19.59 -17.94 0.07
CA ALA A 508 -18.19 -17.85 -0.35
C ALA A 508 -17.99 -16.83 -1.49
N VAL A 509 -18.87 -16.83 -2.49
CA VAL A 509 -18.88 -15.81 -3.55
C VAL A 509 -19.00 -14.41 -2.96
N SER A 510 -19.95 -14.19 -2.05
CA SER A 510 -20.15 -12.87 -1.43
C SER A 510 -18.91 -12.40 -0.66
N ALA A 511 -18.25 -13.31 0.05
CA ALA A 511 -17.07 -13.02 0.84
C ALA A 511 -15.84 -12.74 -0.03
N TYR A 512 -15.57 -13.59 -1.03
CA TYR A 512 -14.44 -13.36 -1.94
C TYR A 512 -14.65 -12.13 -2.83
N HIS A 513 -15.88 -11.82 -3.24
CA HIS A 513 -16.17 -10.57 -3.94
C HIS A 513 -15.88 -9.35 -3.07
N ARG A 514 -16.13 -9.41 -1.74
CA ARG A 514 -15.72 -8.35 -0.82
C ARG A 514 -14.20 -8.23 -0.76
N CYS A 515 -13.46 -9.34 -0.76
CA CYS A 515 -12.00 -9.30 -0.84
C CYS A 515 -11.50 -8.59 -2.11
N THR A 516 -12.02 -8.95 -3.28
CA THR A 516 -11.60 -8.34 -4.54
C THR A 516 -12.02 -6.87 -4.68
N SER A 517 -13.09 -6.46 -3.97
CA SER A 517 -13.50 -5.06 -3.89
C SER A 517 -12.59 -4.24 -2.96
N LEU A 518 -12.08 -4.85 -1.88
CA LEU A 518 -11.17 -4.20 -0.93
C LEU A 518 -9.74 -4.13 -1.49
N GLU A 519 -9.26 -5.21 -2.09
CA GLU A 519 -7.93 -5.30 -2.69
C GLU A 519 -8.01 -5.98 -4.07
N PRO A 520 -8.11 -5.18 -5.16
CA PRO A 520 -8.23 -5.71 -6.52
C PRO A 520 -7.02 -6.51 -7.00
N GLU A 521 -5.84 -6.30 -6.42
CA GLU A 521 -4.60 -7.02 -6.75
C GLU A 521 -4.49 -8.39 -6.08
N HIS A 522 -5.38 -8.72 -5.12
CA HIS A 522 -5.31 -9.98 -4.40
C HIS A 522 -5.76 -11.18 -5.26
N PHE A 523 -4.81 -11.79 -5.99
CA PHE A 523 -5.08 -12.81 -7.00
C PHE A 523 -5.74 -14.08 -6.43
N GLU A 524 -5.43 -14.47 -5.18
CA GLU A 524 -5.99 -15.66 -4.55
C GLU A 524 -7.51 -15.51 -4.35
N ALA A 525 -8.00 -14.32 -3.98
CA ALA A 525 -9.44 -14.08 -3.87
C ALA A 525 -10.15 -14.16 -5.22
N TRP A 526 -9.56 -13.63 -6.30
CA TRP A 526 -10.14 -13.75 -7.64
C TRP A 526 -10.24 -15.21 -8.10
N ASN A 527 -9.19 -16.01 -7.87
CA ASN A 527 -9.18 -17.43 -8.20
C ASN A 527 -10.23 -18.21 -7.39
N ASN A 528 -10.31 -17.96 -6.08
CA ASN A 528 -11.29 -18.64 -5.21
C ASN A 528 -12.73 -18.19 -5.52
N LEU A 529 -12.94 -16.93 -5.91
CA LEU A 529 -14.23 -16.42 -6.39
C LEU A 529 -14.67 -17.14 -7.66
N ALA A 530 -13.77 -17.26 -8.65
CA ALA A 530 -14.04 -17.98 -9.89
C ALA A 530 -14.32 -19.46 -9.63
N ALA A 531 -13.53 -20.11 -8.77
CA ALA A 531 -13.78 -21.49 -8.34
C ALA A 531 -15.16 -21.67 -7.70
N ALA A 532 -15.65 -20.67 -6.95
CA ALA A 532 -16.94 -20.74 -6.27
C ALA A 532 -18.10 -20.67 -7.27
N TYR A 533 -17.98 -19.79 -8.26
CA TYR A 533 -18.90 -19.75 -9.39
C TYR A 533 -18.89 -21.03 -10.22
N ILE A 534 -17.71 -21.66 -10.43
CA ILE A 534 -17.61 -22.95 -11.14
C ILE A 534 -18.36 -24.05 -10.35
N ARG A 535 -18.19 -24.12 -9.03
CA ARG A 535 -18.93 -25.08 -8.17
C ARG A 535 -20.43 -24.88 -8.19
N MET A 536 -20.87 -23.64 -8.39
CA MET A 536 -22.27 -23.30 -8.61
C MET A 536 -22.79 -23.57 -10.04
N GLY A 537 -21.94 -24.08 -10.94
CA GLY A 537 -22.28 -24.30 -12.35
C GLY A 537 -22.28 -23.04 -13.22
N GLN A 538 -21.87 -21.88 -12.69
CA GLN A 538 -21.87 -20.59 -13.40
C GLN A 538 -20.52 -20.30 -14.06
N LYS A 539 -20.04 -21.22 -14.92
CA LYS A 539 -18.70 -21.15 -15.55
C LYS A 539 -18.48 -19.87 -16.38
N GLU A 540 -19.51 -19.43 -17.12
CA GLU A 540 -19.45 -18.21 -17.95
C GLU A 540 -19.23 -16.94 -17.12
N ARG A 541 -19.86 -16.87 -15.94
CA ARG A 541 -19.65 -15.75 -15.01
C ARG A 541 -18.24 -15.81 -14.44
N ALA A 542 -17.77 -16.98 -14.04
CA ALA A 542 -16.40 -17.17 -13.58
C ALA A 542 -15.37 -16.68 -14.62
N ALA A 543 -15.61 -16.90 -15.92
CA ALA A 543 -14.70 -16.44 -16.99
C ALA A 543 -14.63 -14.92 -17.06
N ARG A 544 -15.79 -14.25 -16.93
CA ARG A 544 -15.85 -12.77 -16.89
C ARG A 544 -15.13 -12.21 -15.67
N ILE A 545 -15.31 -12.84 -14.51
CA ILE A 545 -14.66 -12.45 -13.25
C ILE A 545 -13.14 -12.58 -13.36
N LEU A 546 -12.62 -13.69 -13.89
CA LEU A 546 -11.17 -13.81 -14.14
C LEU A 546 -10.67 -12.80 -15.17
N PHE A 547 -11.46 -12.50 -16.21
CA PHE A 547 -11.10 -11.45 -17.16
C PHE A 547 -11.02 -10.05 -16.53
N GLU A 548 -11.88 -9.75 -15.56
CA GLU A 548 -11.77 -8.53 -14.75
C GLU A 548 -10.54 -8.54 -13.86
N ALA A 549 -10.22 -9.68 -13.24
CA ALA A 549 -9.00 -9.85 -12.42
C ALA A 549 -7.72 -9.53 -13.22
N LEU A 550 -7.70 -9.89 -14.51
CA LEU A 550 -6.56 -9.62 -15.40
C LEU A 550 -6.29 -8.13 -15.63
N LYS A 551 -7.25 -7.22 -15.37
CA LYS A 551 -6.99 -5.77 -15.43
C LYS A 551 -6.02 -5.32 -14.34
N TYR A 552 -6.04 -5.99 -13.19
CA TYR A 552 -5.19 -5.68 -12.05
C TYR A 552 -3.95 -6.58 -12.02
N ASN A 553 -4.12 -7.88 -12.31
CA ASN A 553 -3.07 -8.89 -12.23
C ASN A 553 -2.60 -9.36 -13.61
N TYR A 554 -2.27 -8.42 -14.48
CA TYR A 554 -1.93 -8.71 -15.88
C TYR A 554 -0.68 -9.58 -16.04
N GLU A 555 0.31 -9.43 -15.16
CA GLU A 555 1.57 -10.15 -15.24
C GLU A 555 1.52 -11.52 -14.57
N HIS A 556 0.44 -11.83 -13.83
CA HIS A 556 0.37 -13.03 -13.02
C HIS A 556 -0.07 -14.25 -13.84
N ALA A 557 0.90 -15.09 -14.22
CA ALA A 557 0.69 -16.21 -15.14
C ALA A 557 -0.37 -17.24 -14.68
N ASN A 558 -0.55 -17.46 -13.37
CA ASN A 558 -1.58 -18.39 -12.87
C ASN A 558 -3.02 -17.89 -13.13
N VAL A 559 -3.23 -16.58 -13.19
CA VAL A 559 -4.57 -16.02 -13.49
C VAL A 559 -4.91 -16.25 -14.95
N TRP A 560 -3.94 -16.07 -15.85
CA TRP A 560 -4.09 -16.39 -17.27
C TRP A 560 -4.33 -17.86 -17.53
N GLU A 561 -3.66 -18.77 -16.81
CA GLU A 561 -3.87 -20.21 -16.92
C GLU A 561 -5.30 -20.60 -16.49
N ASN A 562 -5.75 -20.13 -15.33
CA ASN A 562 -7.12 -20.38 -14.88
C ASN A 562 -8.16 -19.79 -15.85
N TYR A 563 -7.90 -18.61 -16.41
CA TYR A 563 -8.75 -18.00 -17.42
C TYR A 563 -8.76 -18.81 -18.73
N PHE A 564 -7.61 -19.33 -19.16
CA PHE A 564 -7.46 -20.20 -20.33
C PHE A 564 -8.29 -21.46 -20.18
N LEU A 565 -8.10 -22.22 -19.09
CA LEU A 565 -8.83 -23.46 -18.83
C LEU A 565 -10.34 -23.22 -18.83
N LEU A 566 -10.79 -22.13 -18.21
CA LEU A 566 -12.20 -21.79 -18.15
C LEU A 566 -12.76 -21.34 -19.51
N CYS A 567 -11.97 -20.68 -20.35
CA CYS A 567 -12.35 -20.35 -21.72
C CYS A 567 -12.52 -21.61 -22.58
N VAL A 568 -11.63 -22.59 -22.42
CA VAL A 568 -11.76 -23.91 -23.09
C VAL A 568 -13.04 -24.61 -22.63
N ASP A 569 -13.31 -24.63 -21.33
CA ASP A 569 -14.53 -25.21 -20.75
C ASP A 569 -15.82 -24.54 -21.24
N THR A 570 -15.80 -23.22 -21.43
CA THR A 570 -16.95 -22.41 -21.89
C THR A 570 -17.03 -22.28 -23.42
N GLN A 571 -16.13 -22.96 -24.15
CA GLN A 571 -16.01 -22.89 -25.61
C GLN A 571 -15.80 -21.46 -26.16
N ASN A 572 -15.15 -20.58 -25.39
CA ASN A 572 -14.75 -19.26 -25.85
C ASN A 572 -13.33 -19.32 -26.45
N GLN A 573 -13.25 -19.65 -27.73
CA GLN A 573 -11.97 -19.88 -28.42
C GLN A 573 -11.12 -18.60 -28.50
N ARG A 574 -11.75 -17.44 -28.74
CA ARG A 574 -11.03 -16.16 -28.83
C ARG A 574 -10.34 -15.79 -27.50
N GLY A 575 -11.06 -15.98 -26.39
CA GLY A 575 -10.52 -15.76 -25.05
C GLY A 575 -9.36 -16.72 -24.73
N ALA A 576 -9.52 -18.00 -25.08
CA ALA A 576 -8.48 -19.01 -24.88
C ALA A 576 -7.20 -18.70 -25.69
N LEU A 577 -7.34 -18.28 -26.95
CA LEU A 577 -6.19 -17.91 -27.79
C LEU A 577 -5.44 -16.69 -27.26
N LEU A 578 -6.16 -15.67 -26.79
CA LEU A 578 -5.57 -14.50 -26.14
C LEU A 578 -4.76 -14.91 -24.89
N ALA A 579 -5.35 -15.76 -24.05
CA ALA A 579 -4.70 -16.23 -22.84
C ALA A 579 -3.43 -17.04 -23.16
N LEU A 580 -3.50 -17.91 -24.17
CA LEU A 580 -2.36 -18.72 -24.60
C LEU A 580 -1.19 -17.88 -25.12
N ASP A 581 -1.48 -16.85 -25.93
CA ASP A 581 -0.47 -15.94 -26.45
C ASP A 581 0.25 -15.20 -25.31
N ARG A 582 -0.50 -14.75 -24.30
CA ARG A 582 0.09 -14.12 -23.12
C ARG A 582 0.85 -15.07 -22.22
N LEU A 583 0.40 -16.30 -22.06
CA LEU A 583 1.16 -17.32 -21.34
C LEU A 583 2.49 -17.62 -22.03
N ALA A 584 2.54 -17.56 -23.36
CA ALA A 584 3.77 -17.66 -24.14
C ALA A 584 4.71 -16.48 -23.90
N ASP A 585 4.20 -15.23 -23.87
CA ASP A 585 4.97 -14.03 -23.53
C ASP A 585 5.60 -14.11 -22.13
N LEU A 586 4.81 -14.58 -21.15
CA LEU A 586 5.26 -14.78 -19.76
C LEU A 586 6.20 -15.99 -19.60
N LYS A 587 6.48 -16.73 -20.68
CA LYS A 587 7.34 -17.93 -20.73
C LYS A 587 6.93 -19.00 -19.72
N LYS A 588 5.65 -19.05 -19.34
CA LYS A 588 5.14 -20.10 -18.46
C LYS A 588 4.90 -21.37 -19.27
N LYS A 589 5.53 -22.48 -18.88
CA LYS A 589 5.34 -23.77 -19.52
C LYS A 589 3.89 -24.24 -19.34
N MET A 590 3.20 -24.52 -20.43
CA MET A 590 1.85 -25.10 -20.39
C MET A 590 1.95 -26.61 -20.21
N GLU A 591 1.38 -27.13 -19.12
CA GLU A 591 1.41 -28.56 -18.79
C GLU A 591 0.16 -29.31 -19.25
N ASP A 592 -0.99 -28.61 -19.36
CA ASP A 592 -2.28 -29.21 -19.73
C ASP A 592 -2.44 -29.42 -21.25
N ASP A 593 -1.84 -30.51 -21.75
CA ASP A 593 -1.96 -30.95 -23.14
C ASP A 593 -3.42 -31.20 -23.57
N GLU A 594 -4.26 -31.71 -22.67
CA GLU A 594 -5.65 -32.06 -22.95
C GLU A 594 -6.51 -30.81 -23.24
N ALA A 595 -6.26 -29.72 -22.52
CA ALA A 595 -6.97 -28.46 -22.73
C ALA A 595 -6.61 -27.84 -24.09
N LEU A 596 -5.34 -27.96 -24.52
CA LEU A 596 -4.88 -27.50 -25.82
C LEU A 596 -5.47 -28.34 -26.97
N GLU A 597 -5.53 -29.67 -26.81
CA GLU A 597 -6.19 -30.56 -27.76
C GLU A 597 -7.69 -30.24 -27.86
N ALA A 598 -8.37 -30.07 -26.73
CA ALA A 598 -9.78 -29.70 -26.68
C ALA A 598 -10.04 -28.37 -27.41
N LEU A 599 -9.20 -27.36 -27.22
CA LEU A 599 -9.30 -26.08 -27.94
C LEU A 599 -9.19 -26.27 -29.45
N CYS A 600 -8.22 -27.06 -29.92
CA CYS A 600 -8.04 -27.34 -31.34
C CYS A 600 -9.26 -28.04 -31.94
N VAL A 601 -9.80 -29.04 -31.24
CA VAL A 601 -11.02 -29.74 -31.66
C VAL A 601 -12.21 -28.78 -31.72
N GLN A 602 -12.40 -27.95 -30.68
CA GLN A 602 -13.47 -26.94 -30.65
C GLN A 602 -13.40 -25.98 -31.84
N ILE A 603 -12.20 -25.55 -32.25
CA ILE A 603 -12.02 -24.67 -33.42
C ILE A 603 -12.43 -25.38 -34.72
N THR A 604 -12.14 -26.67 -34.86
CA THR A 604 -12.52 -27.42 -36.07
C THR A 604 -14.02 -27.64 -36.22
N ILE A 605 -14.76 -27.70 -35.11
CA ILE A 605 -16.20 -27.99 -35.07
C ILE A 605 -17.06 -26.72 -35.31
N ILE A 606 -16.47 -25.52 -35.34
CA ILE A 606 -17.21 -24.26 -35.55
C ILE A 606 -18.03 -24.32 -36.86
N GLU A 607 -19.35 -24.18 -36.74
CA GLU A 607 -20.30 -24.29 -37.87
C GLU A 607 -20.16 -23.13 -38.88
N ASN A 608 -19.80 -21.94 -38.41
CA ASN A 608 -19.66 -20.77 -39.26
C ASN A 608 -18.29 -20.73 -39.94
N ASP A 609 -18.26 -20.99 -41.25
CA ASP A 609 -17.04 -21.08 -42.06
C ASP A 609 -16.13 -19.85 -41.99
N ILE A 610 -16.70 -18.64 -41.92
CA ILE A 610 -15.93 -17.39 -41.89
C ILE A 610 -15.21 -17.28 -40.55
N ILE A 611 -15.95 -17.42 -39.45
CA ILE A 611 -15.42 -17.36 -38.08
C ILE A 611 -14.41 -18.49 -37.87
N ARG A 612 -14.70 -19.69 -38.38
CA ARG A 612 -13.79 -20.84 -38.32
C ARG A 612 -12.46 -20.52 -38.99
N ARG A 613 -12.45 -19.97 -40.21
CA ARG A 613 -11.19 -19.60 -40.88
C ARG A 613 -10.40 -18.55 -40.10
N GLU A 614 -11.06 -17.49 -39.63
CA GLU A 614 -10.41 -16.43 -38.85
C GLU A 614 -9.79 -16.96 -37.55
N THR A 615 -10.57 -17.70 -36.76
CA THR A 615 -10.11 -18.29 -35.48
C THR A 615 -9.01 -19.33 -35.70
N ARG A 616 -9.08 -20.10 -36.79
CA ARG A 616 -8.07 -21.08 -37.18
C ARG A 616 -6.76 -20.42 -37.56
N GLU A 617 -6.79 -19.33 -38.34
CA GLU A 617 -5.59 -18.55 -38.66
C GLU A 617 -4.97 -17.92 -37.42
N ALA A 618 -5.80 -17.36 -36.52
CA ALA A 618 -5.35 -16.83 -35.24
C ALA A 618 -4.69 -17.93 -34.39
N ALA A 619 -5.31 -19.11 -34.29
CA ALA A 619 -4.75 -20.25 -33.57
C ALA A 619 -3.43 -20.73 -34.17
N CYS A 620 -3.30 -20.76 -35.51
CA CYS A 620 -2.03 -21.12 -36.13
C CYS A 620 -0.90 -20.14 -35.79
N LYS A 621 -1.21 -18.85 -35.67
CA LYS A 621 -0.23 -17.82 -35.24
C LYS A 621 0.17 -18.02 -33.78
N THR A 622 -0.78 -18.24 -32.87
CA THR A 622 -0.49 -18.43 -31.44
C THR A 622 0.29 -19.72 -31.19
N PHE A 623 -0.06 -20.84 -31.83
CA PHE A 623 0.73 -22.08 -31.73
C PHE A 623 2.12 -21.94 -32.35
N GLY A 624 2.26 -21.14 -33.42
CA GLY A 624 3.57 -20.78 -33.97
C GLY A 624 4.43 -19.99 -32.98
N HIS A 625 3.82 -19.06 -32.25
CA HIS A 625 4.48 -18.32 -31.17
C HIS A 625 4.85 -19.23 -29.99
N LEU A 626 3.91 -20.08 -29.55
CA LEU A 626 4.13 -21.07 -28.49
C LEU A 626 5.31 -22.00 -28.82
N ALA A 627 5.39 -22.48 -30.07
CA ALA A 627 6.49 -23.31 -30.57
C ALA A 627 7.85 -22.60 -30.60
N ALA A 628 7.86 -21.27 -30.71
CA ALA A 628 9.09 -20.47 -30.67
C ALA A 628 9.58 -20.26 -29.24
N CYS A 629 8.65 -20.17 -28.28
CA CYS A 629 8.96 -19.92 -26.87
C CYS A 629 9.26 -21.20 -26.08
N GLN A 630 8.70 -22.36 -26.48
CA GLN A 630 8.70 -23.58 -25.67
C GLN A 630 8.88 -24.85 -26.53
N GLN A 631 9.42 -25.91 -25.92
CA GLN A 631 9.40 -27.24 -26.54
C GLN A 631 8.01 -27.86 -26.39
N LEU A 632 7.28 -27.94 -27.51
CA LEU A 632 5.94 -28.52 -27.53
C LEU A 632 5.99 -30.05 -27.36
N SER A 633 5.01 -30.58 -26.64
CA SER A 633 4.79 -32.02 -26.53
C SER A 633 4.33 -32.61 -27.87
N GLY A 634 4.46 -33.94 -28.04
CA GLY A 634 3.98 -34.61 -29.26
C GLY A 634 2.48 -34.38 -29.50
N ARG A 635 1.67 -34.31 -28.43
CA ARG A 635 0.24 -33.99 -28.47
C ARG A 635 -0.02 -32.58 -28.98
N GLN A 636 0.70 -31.60 -28.43
CA GLN A 636 0.61 -30.20 -28.86
C GLN A 636 1.01 -30.01 -30.32
N TRP A 637 2.06 -30.69 -30.79
CA TRP A 637 2.44 -30.69 -32.21
C TRP A 637 1.37 -31.31 -33.11
N ARG A 638 0.76 -32.43 -32.68
CA ARG A 638 -0.35 -33.08 -33.40
C ARG A 638 -1.56 -32.16 -33.47
N ALA A 639 -1.93 -31.51 -32.37
CA ALA A 639 -3.02 -30.53 -32.31
C ALA A 639 -2.77 -29.34 -33.25
N TYR A 640 -1.53 -28.83 -33.28
CA TYR A 640 -1.14 -27.77 -34.20
C TYR A 640 -1.18 -28.21 -35.67
N ALA A 641 -0.78 -29.46 -35.96
CA ALA A 641 -0.89 -30.02 -37.30
C ALA A 641 -2.36 -30.12 -37.75
N ILE A 642 -3.26 -30.61 -36.89
CA ILE A 642 -4.70 -30.71 -37.19
C ILE A 642 -5.28 -29.32 -37.54
N LEU A 643 -4.90 -28.28 -36.79
CA LEU A 643 -5.28 -26.90 -37.11
C LEU A 643 -4.78 -26.43 -38.48
N ARG A 644 -3.77 -27.05 -39.09
CA ARG A 644 -3.25 -26.67 -40.42
C ARG A 644 -3.56 -27.69 -41.52
N ALA A 645 -4.41 -28.67 -41.25
CA ALA A 645 -4.80 -29.68 -42.22
C ALA A 645 -5.40 -29.06 -43.52
N PRO A 646 -4.99 -29.50 -44.72
CA PRO A 646 -5.44 -28.89 -45.96
C PRO A 646 -6.95 -29.07 -46.18
N THR A 647 -7.70 -27.97 -46.27
CA THR A 647 -9.05 -27.97 -46.85
C THR A 647 -8.93 -28.09 -48.37
N SER A 648 -9.91 -28.70 -49.04
CA SER A 648 -9.93 -29.18 -50.44
C SER A 648 -9.46 -28.23 -51.56
N SER A 649 -9.02 -27.00 -51.26
CA SER A 649 -8.58 -25.97 -52.21
C SER A 649 -7.14 -25.44 -52.01
N GLY A 650 -6.35 -25.92 -51.04
CA GLY A 650 -5.05 -25.32 -50.70
C GLY A 650 -3.83 -26.25 -50.82
N GLU A 651 -3.15 -26.25 -51.97
CA GLU A 651 -1.89 -27.01 -52.16
C GLU A 651 -0.74 -26.51 -51.25
N GLY A 652 -0.70 -25.22 -50.90
CA GLY A 652 0.39 -24.62 -50.11
C GLY A 652 0.39 -24.93 -48.61
N ASP A 653 -0.69 -25.51 -48.06
CA ASP A 653 -0.78 -25.88 -46.64
C ASP A 653 -0.43 -27.35 -46.39
N ALA A 654 -0.45 -28.20 -47.42
CA ALA A 654 -0.14 -29.62 -47.32
C ALA A 654 1.31 -29.89 -46.90
N ASP A 655 2.28 -29.16 -47.48
CA ASP A 655 3.69 -29.28 -47.12
C ASP A 655 3.93 -28.86 -45.67
N LYS A 656 3.34 -27.74 -45.24
CA LYS A 656 3.48 -27.27 -43.86
C LYS A 656 2.86 -28.25 -42.87
N TYR A 657 1.71 -28.83 -43.21
CA TYR A 657 1.08 -29.89 -42.43
C TYR A 657 1.99 -31.12 -42.26
N THR A 658 2.60 -31.61 -43.35
CA THR A 658 3.53 -32.76 -43.25
C THR A 658 4.75 -32.45 -42.38
N THR A 659 5.33 -31.25 -42.46
CA THR A 659 6.46 -30.86 -41.58
C THR A 659 6.05 -30.79 -40.10
N LEU A 660 4.83 -30.37 -39.78
CA LEU A 660 4.33 -30.34 -38.40
C LEU A 660 4.06 -31.76 -37.86
N MET A 661 3.52 -32.64 -38.70
CA MET A 661 3.33 -34.05 -38.35
C MET A 661 4.67 -34.79 -38.15
N GLU A 662 5.70 -34.48 -38.94
CA GLU A 662 7.05 -35.00 -38.72
C GLU A 662 7.58 -34.59 -37.35
N LYS A 663 7.41 -33.32 -36.96
CA LYS A 663 7.78 -32.84 -35.61
C LYS A 663 6.99 -33.54 -34.52
N ALA A 664 5.69 -33.80 -34.73
CA ALA A 664 4.86 -34.54 -33.78
C ALA A 664 5.37 -35.98 -33.59
N THR A 665 5.60 -36.71 -34.70
CA THR A 665 6.14 -38.09 -34.65
C THR A 665 7.52 -38.15 -33.99
N ALA A 666 8.39 -37.18 -34.28
CA ALA A 666 9.70 -37.07 -33.65
C ALA A 666 9.58 -36.85 -32.13
N ALA A 667 8.71 -35.94 -31.70
CA ALA A 667 8.46 -35.67 -30.28
C ALA A 667 7.92 -36.90 -29.53
N PHE A 668 7.01 -37.68 -30.13
CA PHE A 668 6.53 -38.93 -29.54
C PHE A 668 7.64 -40.00 -29.48
N SER A 669 8.44 -40.15 -30.54
CA SER A 669 9.54 -41.13 -30.60
C SER A 669 10.74 -40.79 -29.72
N GLY A 670 10.86 -39.53 -29.28
CA GLY A 670 11.91 -39.04 -28.39
C GLY A 670 11.67 -39.34 -26.91
N VAL A 671 10.48 -39.84 -26.54
CA VAL A 671 10.17 -40.27 -25.17
C VAL A 671 10.96 -41.56 -24.86
N GLN A 672 11.66 -41.60 -23.73
CA GLN A 672 12.44 -42.78 -23.35
C GLN A 672 11.53 -44.00 -23.20
N ASN A 673 11.93 -45.16 -23.73
CA ASN A 673 11.23 -46.44 -23.62
C ASN A 673 9.77 -46.45 -24.12
N TRP A 674 9.43 -45.60 -25.10
CA TRP A 674 8.07 -45.55 -25.68
C TRP A 674 7.57 -46.89 -26.25
N HIS A 675 8.47 -47.81 -26.60
CA HIS A 675 8.17 -49.15 -27.12
C HIS A 675 7.74 -50.16 -26.04
N CYS A 676 8.02 -49.87 -24.76
CA CYS A 676 7.67 -50.74 -23.64
C CYS A 676 6.27 -50.42 -23.06
N GLU A 677 5.78 -49.20 -23.27
CA GLU A 677 4.47 -48.76 -22.78
C GLU A 677 3.42 -48.83 -23.89
N SER A 678 2.36 -49.63 -23.68
CA SER A 678 1.25 -49.76 -24.64
C SER A 678 0.64 -48.41 -25.10
N PRO A 679 0.29 -47.45 -24.22
CA PRO A 679 -0.32 -46.20 -24.67
C PRO A 679 0.65 -45.28 -25.44
N SER A 680 1.95 -45.35 -25.12
CA SER A 680 2.98 -44.54 -25.78
C SER A 680 3.32 -45.11 -27.17
N SER A 681 3.41 -46.44 -27.28
CA SER A 681 3.60 -47.15 -28.55
C SER A 681 2.43 -46.98 -29.52
N LEU A 682 1.20 -47.06 -29.01
CA LEU A 682 -0.01 -46.80 -29.79
C LEU A 682 -0.01 -45.38 -30.38
N ARG A 683 0.34 -44.36 -29.59
CA ARG A 683 0.40 -42.96 -30.07
C ARG A 683 1.45 -42.75 -31.14
N VAL A 684 2.63 -43.38 -31.01
CA VAL A 684 3.70 -43.32 -32.02
C VAL A 684 3.21 -43.99 -33.31
N LEU A 685 2.59 -45.17 -33.22
CA LEU A 685 2.01 -45.89 -34.35
C LEU A 685 0.94 -45.05 -35.06
N GLU A 686 -0.07 -44.57 -34.36
CA GLU A 686 -1.14 -43.75 -34.93
C GLU A 686 -0.60 -42.50 -35.65
N SER A 687 0.32 -41.78 -35.00
CA SER A 687 0.92 -40.56 -35.57
C SER A 687 1.74 -40.89 -36.82
N SER A 688 2.45 -42.02 -36.83
CA SER A 688 3.22 -42.47 -37.98
C SER A 688 2.35 -42.95 -39.14
N LEU A 689 1.25 -43.64 -38.85
CA LEU A 689 0.26 -44.12 -39.83
C LEU A 689 -0.48 -42.95 -40.49
N THR A 690 -0.91 -41.97 -39.69
CA THR A 690 -1.55 -40.75 -40.20
C THR A 690 -0.62 -39.92 -41.08
N LEU A 691 0.65 -39.77 -40.69
CA LEU A 691 1.68 -39.15 -41.53
C LEU A 691 1.91 -39.92 -42.83
N ALA A 692 1.94 -41.26 -42.77
CA ALA A 692 2.13 -42.11 -43.94
C ALA A 692 0.99 -41.98 -44.96
N ARG A 693 -0.26 -42.06 -44.50
CA ARG A 693 -1.46 -41.90 -45.35
C ARG A 693 -1.46 -40.55 -46.05
N HIS A 694 -1.22 -39.46 -45.32
CA HIS A 694 -1.19 -38.12 -45.92
C HIS A 694 -0.03 -37.90 -46.90
N ARG A 695 1.15 -38.50 -46.68
CA ARG A 695 2.24 -38.43 -47.68
C ARG A 695 1.85 -39.08 -49.00
N ILE A 696 1.13 -40.20 -48.94
CA ILE A 696 0.62 -40.89 -50.13
C ILE A 696 -0.42 -40.01 -50.84
N GLU A 697 -1.40 -39.47 -50.12
CA GLU A 697 -2.41 -38.56 -50.66
C GLU A 697 -1.81 -37.30 -51.30
N CYS A 698 -0.78 -36.69 -50.68
CA CYS A 698 -0.09 -35.54 -51.25
C CYS A 698 0.66 -35.92 -52.53
N GLY A 699 1.33 -37.07 -52.56
CA GLY A 699 1.99 -37.59 -53.76
C GLY A 699 1.00 -37.78 -54.92
N GLU A 700 -0.16 -38.37 -54.64
CA GLU A 700 -1.23 -38.61 -55.62
C GLU A 700 -1.81 -37.31 -56.19
N LYS A 701 -2.03 -36.28 -55.34
CA LYS A 701 -2.56 -34.98 -55.77
C LYS A 701 -1.64 -34.21 -56.71
N THR A 702 -0.31 -34.33 -56.53
CA THR A 702 0.66 -33.67 -57.42
C THR A 702 0.76 -34.33 -58.81
N GLY A 703 0.23 -35.54 -58.98
CA GLY A 703 0.05 -36.21 -60.28
C GLY A 703 1.33 -36.63 -61.03
N THR A 704 2.53 -36.42 -60.46
CA THR A 704 3.80 -36.81 -61.10
C THR A 704 4.32 -38.14 -60.53
N GLU A 705 4.67 -39.10 -61.40
CA GLU A 705 5.21 -40.41 -60.98
C GLU A 705 6.44 -40.29 -60.07
N SER A 706 7.26 -39.25 -60.30
CA SER A 706 8.43 -38.96 -59.46
C SER A 706 8.05 -38.58 -58.02
N ALA A 707 7.02 -37.76 -57.82
CA ALA A 707 6.59 -37.33 -56.49
C ALA A 707 5.94 -38.48 -55.70
N ILE A 708 5.17 -39.34 -56.38
CA ILE A 708 4.57 -40.54 -55.78
C ILE A 708 5.66 -41.50 -55.29
N ASN A 709 6.66 -41.76 -56.14
CA ASN A 709 7.78 -42.63 -55.76
C ASN A 709 8.62 -42.06 -54.61
N GLN A 710 8.85 -40.75 -54.58
CA GLN A 710 9.55 -40.09 -53.46
C GLN A 710 8.76 -40.17 -52.15
N ALA A 711 7.44 -39.98 -52.20
CA ALA A 711 6.56 -40.11 -51.03
C ALA A 711 6.59 -41.55 -50.49
N ARG A 712 6.48 -42.55 -51.36
CA ARG A 712 6.55 -43.98 -51.01
C ARG A 712 7.86 -44.37 -50.34
N VAL A 713 9.00 -43.92 -50.87
CA VAL A 713 10.32 -44.19 -50.28
C VAL A 713 10.44 -43.59 -48.87
N ARG A 714 9.95 -42.36 -48.65
CA ARG A 714 9.98 -41.72 -47.32
C ARG A 714 9.10 -42.43 -46.31
N VAL A 715 7.90 -42.86 -46.72
CA VAL A 715 6.98 -43.64 -45.88
C VAL A 715 7.61 -44.97 -45.48
N ARG A 716 8.25 -45.66 -46.43
CA ARG A 716 8.94 -46.93 -46.18
C ARG A 716 10.06 -46.78 -45.15
N MET A 717 10.86 -45.72 -45.24
CA MET A 717 11.95 -45.47 -44.29
C MET A 717 11.43 -45.17 -42.87
N SER A 718 10.42 -44.31 -42.72
CA SER A 718 9.89 -43.93 -41.41
C SER A 718 9.13 -45.05 -40.70
N LEU A 719 8.26 -45.78 -41.42
CA LEU A 719 7.48 -46.86 -40.82
C LEU A 719 8.33 -48.08 -40.49
N ARG A 720 9.31 -48.45 -41.34
CA ARG A 720 10.18 -49.61 -41.11
C ARG A 720 10.97 -49.47 -39.81
N GLN A 721 11.47 -48.28 -39.50
CA GLN A 721 12.20 -48.04 -38.26
C GLN A 721 11.33 -48.29 -37.03
N ILE A 722 10.10 -47.76 -37.02
CA ILE A 722 9.15 -47.91 -35.92
C ILE A 722 8.70 -49.38 -35.76
N VAL A 723 8.37 -50.05 -36.86
CA VAL A 723 7.97 -51.46 -36.89
C VAL A 723 9.08 -52.36 -36.34
N THR A 724 10.34 -52.17 -36.78
CA THR A 724 11.45 -53.00 -36.28
C THR A 724 11.74 -52.83 -34.78
N MET A 725 11.46 -51.65 -34.21
CA MET A 725 11.64 -51.41 -32.78
C MET A 725 10.53 -52.09 -31.96
N LEU A 726 9.30 -52.10 -32.48
CA LEU A 726 8.16 -52.77 -31.84
C LEU A 726 8.25 -54.30 -31.96
N GLU A 727 8.75 -54.81 -33.09
CA GLU A 727 9.01 -56.26 -33.27
C GLU A 727 10.07 -56.78 -32.29
N LYS A 728 11.14 -56.01 -32.06
CA LYS A 728 12.12 -56.34 -31.03
C LYS A 728 11.51 -56.36 -29.64
N ALA A 729 10.62 -55.41 -29.33
CA ALA A 729 9.92 -55.37 -28.05
C ALA A 729 8.98 -56.58 -27.87
N THR A 730 8.30 -57.05 -28.94
CA THR A 730 7.49 -58.28 -28.90
C THR A 730 8.34 -59.54 -28.73
N ASP A 731 9.51 -59.59 -29.39
CA ASP A 731 10.43 -60.73 -29.31
C ASP A 731 11.10 -60.84 -27.93
N GLU A 732 11.24 -59.71 -27.21
CA GLU A 732 11.73 -59.64 -25.83
C GLU A 732 10.69 -60.04 -24.77
N GLY A 733 9.47 -60.44 -25.19
CA GLY A 733 8.45 -61.03 -24.31
C GLY A 733 7.45 -60.06 -23.69
N LEU A 734 7.37 -58.81 -24.17
CA LEU A 734 6.32 -57.87 -23.77
C LEU A 734 4.99 -58.23 -24.44
N GLN A 735 3.94 -58.49 -23.64
CA GLN A 735 2.58 -58.63 -24.15
C GLN A 735 2.05 -57.25 -24.57
N LEU A 736 2.08 -56.96 -25.87
CA LEU A 736 1.42 -55.77 -26.42
C LEU A 736 -0.10 -55.97 -26.41
N GLU A 737 -0.85 -54.91 -26.04
CA GLU A 737 -2.31 -54.90 -26.10
C GLU A 737 -2.81 -55.08 -27.55
N GLU A 738 -4.03 -55.61 -27.68
CA GLU A 738 -4.67 -55.96 -28.96
C GLU A 738 -4.71 -54.78 -29.95
N GLU A 739 -4.89 -53.55 -29.45
CA GLU A 739 -4.91 -52.33 -30.27
C GLU A 739 -3.55 -51.99 -30.89
N VAL A 740 -2.45 -52.24 -30.17
CA VAL A 740 -1.08 -52.02 -30.68
C VAL A 740 -0.73 -53.07 -31.73
N GLN A 741 -1.17 -54.32 -31.53
CA GLN A 741 -0.99 -55.40 -32.51
C GLN A 741 -1.74 -55.09 -33.81
N LYS A 742 -2.99 -54.63 -33.72
CA LYS A 742 -3.77 -54.18 -34.88
C LYS A 742 -3.12 -53.01 -35.60
N GLY A 743 -2.63 -52.00 -34.87
CA GLY A 743 -1.89 -50.88 -35.47
C GLY A 743 -0.58 -51.30 -36.13
N LEU A 744 0.10 -52.31 -35.59
CA LEU A 744 1.30 -52.89 -36.18
C LEU A 744 1.00 -53.66 -37.48
N GLU A 745 -0.11 -54.41 -37.52
CA GLU A 745 -0.60 -55.07 -38.74
C GLU A 745 -0.94 -54.05 -39.83
N GLU A 746 -1.68 -52.98 -39.49
CA GLU A 746 -1.99 -51.89 -40.42
C GLU A 746 -0.72 -51.22 -40.97
N ALA A 747 0.32 -51.06 -40.14
CA ALA A 747 1.61 -50.52 -40.57
C ALA A 747 2.34 -51.48 -41.53
N LYS A 748 2.25 -52.80 -41.30
CA LYS A 748 2.83 -53.83 -42.17
C LYS A 748 2.11 -53.91 -43.51
N GLU A 749 0.79 -53.82 -43.52
CA GLU A 749 -0.01 -53.76 -44.75
C GLU A 749 0.35 -52.53 -45.58
N LEU A 750 0.41 -51.35 -44.96
CA LEU A 750 0.82 -50.13 -45.64
C LEU A 750 2.25 -50.24 -46.18
N LEU A 751 3.18 -50.81 -45.42
CA LEU A 751 4.54 -51.09 -45.92
C LEU A 751 4.53 -52.02 -47.13
N ALA A 752 3.66 -53.03 -47.18
CA ALA A 752 3.55 -53.95 -48.30
C ALA A 752 2.95 -53.28 -49.55
N THR A 753 1.99 -52.36 -49.40
CA THR A 753 1.37 -51.63 -50.52
C THR A 753 2.29 -50.57 -51.16
N VAL A 754 3.29 -50.10 -50.41
CA VAL A 754 4.21 -49.02 -50.80
C VAL A 754 5.48 -49.57 -51.47
N VAL A 755 5.78 -50.85 -51.30
CA VAL A 755 6.86 -51.62 -51.96
C VAL A 755 6.44 -52.03 -53.36
#